data_AF-X7EC23-F1
#
_entry.id   AF-X7EC23-F1
#
_cell.length_a   1.000
_cell.length_b   1.000
_cell.length_c   1.000
_cell.angle_alpha   90.00
_cell.angle_beta   90.00
_cell.angle_gamma   90.00
#
_symmetry.space_group_name_H-M   'P 1'
#
loop_
_entity.id
_entity.type
_entity.pdbx_description
1 polymer ?
#
loop_
_entity_poly.entity_id
_entity_poly.type
_entity_poly.pdbx_seq_one_letter_code
_entity_poly.pdbx_strand_id
1 'polypeptide(L)'
;MRPDPVLPAEDDRPIRDIFEDAVSRWEALTGVRRNETRFTLGSLGISEMNRMLDEALKLDPEGTTAYLLLEVFLRLFLEDKTFSAAQIMRDYAKTTGFLQDAERLFSIVQSDRALEVSAQFRRRVRDGLAAYGADRPDVLELVDGPDAIPFLRRDALRSLDKLQAYQFLAGEVDTAHPQVIRHVHMAWSANDLLAAVRDMPVSGVALVLMRDAAHANRSYFAFVMRNGGNVILFTDRRKPVYPGQDDVLEARGSRGVARTYAARENANHFPYQLIPTSFDDKGDVVFERETAPVAHGLRLMPLMEIKDLPPTQAIWVTMMLSLISDRFWKQGWRAPELSYTGEMIRRRELLVEDGNGARLPAAQDYRPITLEDVRVEELTAEVMAEQTSYPPEVINAWLEARYRDRVPSAVLNTWHRNHDEILFLESAQGDRERDGAIAAHSVALTDGIRSMSRERIEKLPFWKKPAVTELEAFSGADFGTEAELQRDRLFIARKNMAAYIQKCADEEFDARKPEVAAWYSRAIGANIDAILPLIAAGPEASTRTEGHIKSPLMGFGEVGDDDTFGIYSRWGWGNEHAFGEYRQRGGKWLCYLTGAVATYRATFIPRDVADISLLTGLPVSEIPDVLHHWGDPSRHSGNHLLNRLDPMDTDLRNPWNRKNLLLDVNVYLSKRGLKRVRSESASPVSTRKGTTA
;
A
#
# COMPACT_ATOMS: atom_id res chain seq x y z
N MET A 1 -15.55 -42.82 -60.24
CA MET A 1 -16.46 -42.36 -59.17
C MET A 1 -15.60 -41.84 -58.04
N ARG A 2 -15.51 -40.51 -57.88
CA ARG A 2 -15.03 -39.92 -56.64
C ARG A 2 -16.16 -40.11 -55.61
N PRO A 3 -15.89 -40.52 -54.37
CA PRO A 3 -16.92 -40.50 -53.34
C PRO A 3 -17.31 -39.03 -53.11
N ASP A 4 -18.60 -38.77 -53.03
CA ASP A 4 -19.13 -37.47 -52.62
C ASP A 4 -18.56 -37.07 -51.25
N PRO A 5 -18.29 -35.79 -51.00
CA PRO A 5 -17.95 -35.32 -49.67
C PRO A 5 -19.16 -35.59 -48.77
N VAL A 6 -18.98 -36.50 -47.83
CA VAL A 6 -19.91 -36.68 -46.71
C VAL A 6 -19.95 -35.35 -45.97
N LEU A 7 -21.07 -34.64 -46.07
CA LEU A 7 -21.35 -33.46 -45.24
C LEU A 7 -21.12 -33.87 -43.77
N PRO A 8 -20.40 -33.07 -42.96
CA PRO A 8 -20.24 -33.37 -41.55
C PRO A 8 -21.65 -33.50 -40.93
N ALA A 9 -21.88 -34.54 -40.13
CA ALA A 9 -23.11 -34.65 -39.36
C ALA A 9 -23.28 -33.39 -38.48
N GLU A 10 -24.50 -32.88 -38.35
CA GLU A 10 -24.83 -31.78 -37.42
C GLU A 10 -24.35 -32.17 -36.01
N ASP A 11 -23.34 -31.46 -35.51
CA ASP A 11 -22.79 -31.67 -34.17
C ASP A 11 -23.63 -30.88 -33.15
N ASP A 12 -24.68 -31.52 -32.64
CA ASP A 12 -25.65 -30.96 -31.67
C ASP A 12 -25.14 -30.93 -30.22
N ARG A 13 -23.86 -31.26 -29.97
CA ARG A 13 -23.31 -31.30 -28.61
C ARG A 13 -23.20 -29.91 -27.99
N PRO A 14 -23.29 -29.78 -26.65
CA PRO A 14 -22.95 -28.54 -25.96
C PRO A 14 -21.57 -28.02 -26.36
N ILE A 15 -21.42 -26.70 -26.52
CA ILE A 15 -20.13 -26.06 -26.90
C ILE A 15 -18.99 -26.47 -25.97
N ARG A 16 -19.29 -26.64 -24.68
CA ARG A 16 -18.33 -27.14 -23.70
C ARG A 16 -17.76 -28.52 -24.06
N ASP A 17 -18.59 -29.45 -24.50
CA ASP A 17 -18.15 -30.81 -24.84
C ASP A 17 -17.31 -30.80 -26.11
N ILE A 18 -17.69 -29.97 -27.09
CA ILE A 18 -16.90 -29.71 -28.30
C ILE A 18 -15.53 -29.11 -27.91
N PHE A 19 -15.50 -28.18 -26.96
CA PHE A 19 -14.28 -27.58 -26.46
C PHE A 19 -13.37 -28.58 -25.74
N GLU A 20 -13.90 -29.44 -24.86
CA GLU A 20 -13.09 -30.44 -24.14
C GLU A 20 -12.44 -31.47 -25.09
N ASP A 21 -13.15 -31.84 -26.15
CA ASP A 21 -12.59 -32.66 -27.22
C ASP A 21 -11.50 -31.93 -28.01
N ALA A 22 -11.74 -30.65 -28.34
CA ALA A 22 -10.79 -29.82 -29.08
C ALA A 22 -9.54 -29.53 -28.26
N VAL A 23 -9.67 -29.26 -26.96
CA VAL A 23 -8.54 -28.93 -26.09
C VAL A 23 -7.67 -30.15 -25.82
N SER A 24 -8.26 -31.34 -25.69
CA SER A 24 -7.51 -32.60 -25.58
C SER A 24 -6.63 -32.84 -26.81
N ARG A 25 -7.14 -32.49 -28.00
CA ARG A 25 -6.40 -32.58 -29.26
C ARG A 25 -5.36 -31.47 -29.42
N TRP A 26 -5.64 -30.29 -28.90
CA TRP A 26 -4.68 -29.18 -28.80
C TRP A 26 -3.48 -29.55 -27.93
N GLU A 27 -3.70 -30.16 -26.75
CA GLU A 27 -2.62 -30.65 -25.89
C GLU A 27 -1.79 -31.73 -26.60
N ALA A 28 -2.45 -32.63 -27.34
CA ALA A 28 -1.76 -33.66 -28.12
C ALA A 28 -0.93 -33.05 -29.28
N LEU A 29 -1.47 -32.04 -29.97
CA LEU A 29 -0.82 -31.37 -31.10
C LEU A 29 0.39 -30.53 -30.66
N THR A 30 0.25 -29.81 -29.55
CA THR A 30 1.29 -28.92 -29.01
C THR A 30 2.31 -29.66 -28.14
N GLY A 31 1.92 -30.80 -27.57
CA GLY A 31 2.73 -31.56 -26.62
C GLY A 31 2.85 -30.92 -25.24
N VAL A 32 2.05 -29.88 -24.94
CA VAL A 32 2.05 -29.14 -23.66
C VAL A 32 0.69 -29.31 -23.01
N ARG A 33 0.66 -29.95 -21.84
CA ARG A 33 -0.58 -30.11 -21.06
C ARG A 33 -0.94 -28.80 -20.34
N ARG A 34 -2.24 -28.54 -20.13
CA ARG A 34 -2.75 -27.37 -19.39
C ARG A 34 -2.19 -27.27 -17.96
N ASN A 35 -1.91 -28.42 -17.34
CA ASN A 35 -1.45 -28.48 -15.93
C ASN A 35 0.08 -28.46 -15.75
N GLU A 36 0.87 -28.33 -16.82
CA GLU A 36 2.34 -28.34 -16.71
C GLU A 36 2.88 -26.99 -16.23
N THR A 37 3.47 -26.97 -15.03
CA THR A 37 4.09 -25.80 -14.39
C THR A 37 5.62 -25.78 -14.48
N ARG A 38 6.23 -26.74 -15.19
CA ARG A 38 7.70 -26.89 -15.23
C ARG A 38 8.34 -25.97 -16.28
N PHE A 39 9.37 -25.26 -15.84
CA PHE A 39 10.15 -24.30 -16.63
C PHE A 39 11.05 -25.03 -17.63
N THR A 40 10.67 -25.09 -18.91
CA THR A 40 11.57 -25.38 -20.03
C THR A 40 11.60 -24.18 -20.96
N LEU A 41 12.78 -23.56 -21.12
CA LEU A 41 13.01 -22.51 -22.12
C LEU A 41 12.83 -23.13 -23.52
N GLY A 42 11.73 -22.77 -24.20
CA GLY A 42 11.45 -23.19 -25.57
C GLY A 42 9.98 -23.22 -25.98
N SER A 43 9.02 -23.19 -25.03
CA SER A 43 7.57 -23.30 -25.29
C SER A 43 6.70 -22.27 -24.54
N LEU A 44 7.31 -21.19 -24.04
CA LEU A 44 6.68 -20.17 -23.18
C LEU A 44 5.35 -19.60 -23.71
N GLY A 45 5.12 -19.57 -25.03
CA GLY A 45 3.87 -19.08 -25.62
C GLY A 45 2.64 -19.99 -25.43
N ILE A 46 2.80 -21.31 -25.49
CA ILE A 46 1.66 -22.26 -25.41
C ILE A 46 1.14 -22.36 -23.96
N SER A 47 2.03 -22.31 -22.97
CA SER A 47 1.62 -22.31 -21.56
C SER A 47 0.77 -21.08 -21.23
N GLU A 48 1.09 -19.92 -21.79
CA GLU A 48 0.26 -18.72 -21.66
C GLU A 48 -1.10 -18.89 -22.35
N MET A 49 -1.14 -19.43 -23.58
CA MET A 49 -2.39 -19.76 -24.28
C MET A 49 -3.26 -20.70 -23.44
N ASN A 50 -2.69 -21.77 -22.89
CA ASN A 50 -3.40 -22.71 -22.02
C ASN A 50 -3.97 -22.02 -20.77
N ARG A 51 -3.19 -21.15 -20.10
CA ARG A 51 -3.65 -20.36 -18.97
C ARG A 51 -4.82 -19.45 -19.35
N MET A 52 -4.83 -18.90 -20.56
CA MET A 52 -5.92 -18.07 -21.06
C MET A 52 -7.18 -18.89 -21.36
N LEU A 53 -7.04 -20.11 -21.89
CA LEU A 53 -8.17 -21.04 -22.06
C LEU A 53 -8.77 -21.44 -20.72
N ASP A 54 -7.94 -21.71 -19.71
CA ASP A 54 -8.37 -22.02 -18.34
C ASP A 54 -9.13 -20.85 -17.71
N GLU A 55 -8.58 -19.63 -17.81
CA GLU A 55 -9.24 -18.42 -17.32
C GLU A 55 -10.58 -18.21 -18.03
N ALA A 56 -10.63 -18.36 -19.36
CA ALA A 56 -11.85 -18.20 -20.14
C ALA A 56 -12.93 -19.23 -19.76
N LEU A 57 -12.57 -20.51 -19.56
CA LEU A 57 -13.51 -21.55 -19.15
C LEU A 57 -14.02 -21.34 -17.72
N LYS A 58 -13.16 -20.82 -16.83
CA LYS A 58 -13.56 -20.45 -15.46
C LYS A 58 -14.58 -19.31 -15.47
N LEU A 59 -14.38 -18.31 -16.34
CA LEU A 59 -15.23 -17.13 -16.44
C LEU A 59 -16.52 -17.36 -17.24
N ASP A 60 -16.48 -18.26 -18.23
CA ASP A 60 -17.59 -18.63 -19.12
C ASP A 60 -17.75 -20.16 -19.15
N PRO A 61 -18.50 -20.75 -18.19
CA PRO A 61 -18.65 -22.20 -18.07
C PRO A 61 -19.34 -22.88 -19.27
N GLU A 62 -20.02 -22.12 -20.13
CA GLU A 62 -20.60 -22.64 -21.39
C GLU A 62 -19.50 -22.96 -22.42
N GLY A 63 -18.29 -22.44 -22.22
CA GLY A 63 -17.12 -22.71 -23.06
C GLY A 63 -17.01 -21.84 -24.31
N THR A 64 -17.97 -20.94 -24.58
CA THR A 64 -17.97 -20.12 -25.80
C THR A 64 -16.71 -19.28 -25.94
N THR A 65 -16.29 -18.60 -24.88
CA THR A 65 -15.09 -17.74 -24.92
C THR A 65 -13.80 -18.57 -25.09
N ALA A 66 -13.68 -19.68 -24.35
CA ALA A 66 -12.52 -20.57 -24.44
C ALA A 66 -12.42 -21.20 -25.82
N TYR A 67 -13.55 -21.59 -26.40
CA TYR A 67 -13.67 -22.10 -27.75
C TYR A 67 -13.17 -21.09 -28.80
N LEU A 68 -13.67 -19.85 -28.76
CA LEU A 68 -13.25 -18.81 -29.71
C LEU A 68 -11.76 -18.47 -29.59
N LEU A 69 -11.20 -18.52 -28.37
CA LEU A 69 -9.76 -18.35 -28.16
C LEU A 69 -8.95 -19.51 -28.74
N LEU A 70 -9.44 -20.75 -28.61
CA LEU A 70 -8.77 -21.92 -29.16
C LEU A 70 -8.68 -21.87 -30.69
N GLU A 71 -9.71 -21.37 -31.37
CA GLU A 71 -9.69 -21.14 -32.82
C GLU A 71 -8.53 -20.18 -33.20
N VAL A 72 -8.41 -19.06 -32.50
CA VAL A 72 -7.34 -18.08 -32.71
C VAL A 72 -5.96 -18.69 -32.44
N PHE A 73 -5.80 -19.39 -31.30
CA PHE A 73 -4.53 -20.01 -30.93
C PHE A 73 -4.11 -21.11 -31.90
N LEU A 74 -5.05 -21.92 -32.39
CA LEU A 74 -4.77 -22.92 -33.41
C LEU A 74 -4.19 -22.26 -34.66
N ARG A 75 -4.84 -21.20 -35.15
CA ARG A 75 -4.36 -20.50 -36.34
C ARG A 75 -2.97 -19.89 -36.13
N LEU A 76 -2.77 -19.11 -35.05
CA LEU A 76 -1.48 -18.50 -34.75
C LEU A 76 -0.37 -19.55 -34.63
N PHE A 77 -0.67 -20.69 -33.99
CA PHE A 77 0.27 -21.80 -33.87
C PHE A 77 0.61 -22.44 -35.22
N LEU A 78 -0.39 -22.64 -36.09
CA LEU A 78 -0.16 -23.22 -37.42
C LEU A 78 0.57 -22.26 -38.37
N GLU A 79 0.34 -20.96 -38.25
CA GLU A 79 1.04 -19.91 -39.03
C GLU A 79 2.52 -19.79 -38.63
N ASP A 80 2.84 -19.92 -37.35
CA ASP A 80 4.22 -19.91 -36.85
C ASP A 80 4.96 -21.23 -37.12
N LYS A 81 4.22 -22.33 -37.36
CA LYS A 81 4.80 -23.65 -37.58
C LYS A 81 5.48 -23.76 -38.95
N THR A 82 6.80 -23.91 -38.94
CA THR A 82 7.59 -24.11 -40.16
C THR A 82 8.22 -25.50 -40.25
N PHE A 83 8.36 -26.01 -41.48
CA PHE A 83 9.03 -27.28 -41.79
C PHE A 83 10.07 -27.04 -42.89
N SER A 84 11.30 -27.50 -42.69
CA SER A 84 12.30 -27.48 -43.76
C SER A 84 12.15 -28.69 -44.68
N ALA A 85 12.53 -28.56 -45.96
CA ALA A 85 12.50 -29.66 -46.92
C ALA A 85 13.30 -30.88 -46.43
N ALA A 86 14.44 -30.66 -45.76
CA ALA A 86 15.24 -31.74 -45.18
C ALA A 86 14.51 -32.47 -44.04
N GLN A 87 13.77 -31.76 -43.18
CA GLN A 87 12.96 -32.37 -42.12
C GLN A 87 11.80 -33.19 -42.70
N ILE A 88 11.12 -32.66 -43.72
CA ILE A 88 10.02 -33.36 -44.39
C ILE A 88 10.53 -34.66 -45.03
N MET A 89 11.70 -34.61 -45.69
CA MET A 89 12.28 -35.80 -46.33
C MET A 89 12.79 -36.83 -45.32
N ARG A 90 13.37 -36.38 -44.20
CA ARG A 90 13.92 -37.27 -43.16
C ARG A 90 12.81 -37.92 -42.32
N ASP A 91 11.81 -37.15 -41.92
CA ASP A 91 10.75 -37.54 -40.99
C ASP A 91 9.35 -37.35 -41.61
N TYR A 92 9.17 -37.87 -42.83
CA TYR A 92 7.94 -37.70 -43.62
C TYR A 92 6.69 -38.14 -42.85
N ALA A 93 6.70 -39.36 -42.29
CA ALA A 93 5.56 -39.90 -41.55
C ALA A 93 5.18 -39.05 -40.33
N LYS A 94 6.17 -38.48 -39.63
CA LYS A 94 5.93 -37.61 -38.46
C LYS A 94 5.32 -36.28 -38.87
N THR A 95 5.80 -35.71 -39.98
CA THR A 95 5.26 -34.44 -40.50
C THR A 95 3.84 -34.61 -41.02
N THR A 96 3.56 -35.69 -41.75
CA THR A 96 2.21 -36.02 -42.21
C THR A 96 1.26 -36.31 -41.05
N GLY A 97 1.73 -37.01 -40.01
CA GLY A 97 0.94 -37.25 -38.79
C GLY A 97 0.54 -35.95 -38.09
N PHE A 98 1.48 -35.01 -37.93
CA PHE A 98 1.19 -33.67 -37.39
C PHE A 98 0.12 -32.93 -38.21
N LEU A 99 0.24 -32.94 -39.55
CA LEU A 99 -0.73 -32.27 -40.42
C LEU A 99 -2.12 -32.90 -40.31
N GLN A 100 -2.21 -34.23 -40.18
CA GLN A 100 -3.49 -34.93 -39.97
C GLN A 100 -4.12 -34.58 -38.61
N ASP A 101 -3.31 -34.48 -37.56
CA ASP A 101 -3.81 -34.10 -36.23
C ASP A 101 -4.23 -32.63 -36.19
N ALA A 102 -3.49 -31.75 -36.87
CA ALA A 102 -3.87 -30.35 -37.06
C ALA A 102 -5.19 -30.22 -37.86
N GLU A 103 -5.34 -30.97 -38.96
CA GLU A 103 -6.57 -31.00 -39.78
C GLU A 103 -7.78 -31.48 -38.97
N ARG A 104 -7.60 -32.52 -38.14
CA ARG A 104 -8.66 -33.00 -37.24
C ARG A 104 -9.07 -31.94 -36.23
N LEU A 105 -8.12 -31.28 -35.59
CA LEU A 105 -8.43 -30.20 -34.66
C LEU A 105 -9.10 -29.03 -35.37
N PHE A 106 -8.59 -28.63 -36.54
CA PHE A 106 -9.18 -27.60 -37.40
C PHE A 106 -10.63 -27.92 -37.77
N SER A 107 -10.94 -29.18 -38.11
CA SER A 107 -12.31 -29.61 -38.46
C SER A 107 -13.29 -29.50 -37.28
N ILE A 108 -12.83 -29.67 -36.05
CA ILE A 108 -13.66 -29.49 -34.85
C ILE A 108 -13.92 -28.00 -34.63
N VAL A 109 -12.87 -27.18 -34.73
CA VAL A 109 -13.00 -25.73 -34.54
C VAL A 109 -13.63 -24.98 -35.73
N GLN A 110 -13.92 -25.68 -36.82
CA GLN A 110 -14.63 -25.16 -37.99
C GLN A 110 -15.93 -25.94 -38.25
N SER A 111 -16.45 -26.64 -37.24
CA SER A 111 -17.75 -27.29 -37.33
C SER A 111 -18.86 -26.27 -37.59
N ASP A 112 -19.94 -26.69 -38.25
CA ASP A 112 -21.06 -25.79 -38.58
C ASP A 112 -21.63 -25.12 -37.32
N ARG A 113 -21.73 -25.88 -36.23
CA ARG A 113 -22.18 -25.37 -34.92
C ARG A 113 -21.26 -24.29 -34.36
N ALA A 114 -19.96 -24.46 -34.49
CA ALA A 114 -18.98 -23.48 -34.04
C ALA A 114 -19.05 -22.17 -34.83
N LEU A 115 -19.14 -22.27 -36.15
CA LEU A 115 -19.29 -21.13 -37.03
C LEU A 115 -20.58 -20.37 -36.73
N GLU A 116 -21.67 -21.09 -36.45
CA GLU A 116 -22.94 -20.52 -36.04
C GLU A 116 -22.80 -19.71 -34.73
N VAL A 117 -22.19 -20.28 -33.69
CA VAL A 117 -22.01 -19.60 -32.40
C VAL A 117 -21.12 -18.36 -32.53
N SER A 118 -20.04 -18.45 -33.31
CA SER A 118 -19.16 -17.31 -33.60
C SER A 118 -19.91 -16.19 -34.32
N ALA A 119 -20.67 -16.52 -35.38
CA ALA A 119 -21.47 -15.57 -36.13
C ALA A 119 -22.57 -14.92 -35.27
N GLN A 120 -23.29 -15.70 -34.46
CA GLN A 120 -24.30 -15.20 -33.53
C GLN A 120 -23.70 -14.27 -32.48
N PHE A 121 -22.50 -14.57 -31.97
CA PHE A 121 -21.82 -13.70 -31.02
C PHE A 121 -21.42 -12.37 -31.66
N ARG A 122 -20.77 -12.38 -32.83
CA ARG A 122 -20.39 -11.16 -33.55
C ARG A 122 -21.59 -10.29 -33.91
N ARG A 123 -22.71 -10.92 -34.31
CA ARG A 123 -23.97 -10.22 -34.56
C ARG A 123 -24.47 -9.49 -33.30
N ARG A 124 -24.48 -10.15 -32.14
CA ARG A 124 -24.86 -9.52 -30.87
C ARG A 124 -23.97 -8.32 -30.52
N VAL A 125 -22.66 -8.42 -30.77
CA VAL A 125 -21.73 -7.30 -30.56
C VAL A 125 -22.07 -6.13 -31.49
N ARG A 126 -22.34 -6.39 -32.77
CA ARG A 126 -22.74 -5.37 -33.75
C ARG A 126 -24.05 -4.68 -33.35
N ASP A 127 -25.05 -5.45 -32.95
CA ASP A 127 -26.35 -4.92 -32.52
C ASP A 127 -26.18 -4.02 -31.27
N GLY A 128 -25.31 -4.42 -30.34
CA GLY A 128 -24.94 -3.61 -29.18
C GLY A 128 -24.25 -2.30 -29.59
N LEU A 129 -23.26 -2.34 -30.47
CA LEU A 129 -22.55 -1.15 -30.95
C LEU A 129 -23.49 -0.15 -31.62
N ALA A 130 -24.41 -0.64 -32.46
CA ALA A 130 -25.40 0.19 -33.13
C ALA A 130 -26.32 0.93 -32.13
N ALA A 131 -26.70 0.30 -31.01
CA ALA A 131 -27.51 0.95 -29.97
C ALA A 131 -26.83 2.18 -29.34
N TYR A 132 -25.50 2.14 -29.23
CA TYR A 132 -24.67 3.25 -28.73
C TYR A 132 -24.15 4.17 -29.85
N GLY A 133 -24.47 3.87 -31.12
CA GLY A 133 -23.97 4.62 -32.29
C GLY A 133 -22.46 4.45 -32.53
N ALA A 134 -21.87 3.36 -32.04
CA ALA A 134 -20.45 3.06 -32.11
C ALA A 134 -20.08 2.06 -33.22
N ASP A 135 -20.94 1.93 -34.24
CA ASP A 135 -20.84 1.00 -35.37
C ASP A 135 -20.09 1.57 -36.58
N ARG A 136 -19.08 2.40 -36.32
CA ARG A 136 -18.23 3.00 -37.37
C ARG A 136 -17.39 1.94 -38.11
N PRO A 137 -16.96 2.19 -39.36
CA PRO A 137 -16.33 1.17 -40.20
C PRO A 137 -15.10 0.48 -39.60
N ASP A 138 -14.21 1.23 -38.95
CA ASP A 138 -13.01 0.73 -38.27
C ASP A 138 -13.32 -0.17 -37.06
N VAL A 139 -14.43 0.09 -36.36
CA VAL A 139 -14.91 -0.78 -35.28
C VAL A 139 -15.46 -2.07 -35.86
N LEU A 140 -16.28 -1.98 -36.89
CA LEU A 140 -16.88 -3.15 -37.53
C LEU A 140 -15.84 -4.05 -38.18
N GLU A 141 -14.79 -3.47 -38.78
CA GLU A 141 -13.63 -4.23 -39.28
C GLU A 141 -12.97 -5.05 -38.17
N LEU A 142 -12.80 -4.48 -36.97
CA LEU A 142 -12.25 -5.19 -35.83
C LEU A 142 -13.18 -6.29 -35.29
N VAL A 143 -14.50 -6.10 -35.37
CA VAL A 143 -15.52 -7.09 -34.98
C VAL A 143 -15.57 -8.26 -35.96
N ASP A 144 -15.47 -7.96 -37.26
CA ASP A 144 -15.44 -8.96 -38.32
C ASP A 144 -14.04 -9.62 -38.42
N GLY A 145 -13.04 -9.00 -37.80
CA GLY A 145 -11.71 -9.54 -37.57
C GLY A 145 -11.75 -10.86 -36.79
N PRO A 146 -10.87 -11.82 -37.12
CA PRO A 146 -10.86 -13.12 -36.47
C PRO A 146 -10.20 -13.14 -35.09
N ASP A 147 -9.34 -12.16 -34.77
CA ASP A 147 -8.50 -12.21 -33.57
C ASP A 147 -9.05 -11.45 -32.36
N ALA A 148 -9.56 -10.22 -32.52
CA ALA A 148 -9.70 -9.30 -31.38
C ALA A 148 -10.86 -9.67 -30.43
N ILE A 149 -11.99 -10.09 -30.99
CA ILE A 149 -13.24 -10.32 -30.26
C ILE A 149 -13.12 -11.32 -29.11
N PRO A 150 -12.48 -12.50 -29.26
CA PRO A 150 -12.33 -13.46 -28.17
C PRO A 150 -11.52 -12.92 -26.99
N PHE A 151 -10.41 -12.19 -27.24
CA PHE A 151 -9.63 -11.56 -26.16
C PHE A 151 -10.42 -10.47 -25.45
N LEU A 152 -11.11 -9.60 -26.19
CA LEU A 152 -11.93 -8.54 -25.60
C LEU A 152 -13.06 -9.10 -24.75
N ARG A 153 -13.72 -10.19 -25.20
CA ARG A 153 -14.76 -10.87 -24.42
C ARG A 153 -14.19 -11.46 -23.12
N ARG A 154 -13.05 -12.17 -23.20
CA ARG A 154 -12.37 -12.69 -22.00
C ARG A 154 -12.02 -11.56 -21.04
N ASP A 155 -11.47 -10.47 -21.54
CA ASP A 155 -11.08 -9.32 -20.71
C ASP A 155 -12.30 -8.63 -20.08
N ALA A 156 -13.43 -8.55 -20.78
CA ALA A 156 -14.70 -8.06 -20.24
C ALA A 156 -15.23 -8.98 -19.12
N LEU A 157 -15.24 -10.30 -19.33
CA LEU A 157 -15.63 -11.25 -18.28
C LEU A 157 -14.70 -11.18 -17.06
N ARG A 158 -13.39 -11.08 -17.29
CA ARG A 158 -12.39 -10.92 -16.23
C ARG A 158 -12.61 -9.63 -15.45
N SER A 159 -12.97 -8.55 -16.14
CA SER A 159 -13.31 -7.28 -15.50
C SER A 159 -14.61 -7.40 -14.69
N LEU A 160 -15.63 -8.08 -15.22
CA LEU A 160 -16.86 -8.36 -14.48
C LEU A 160 -16.59 -9.16 -13.18
N ASP A 161 -15.60 -10.07 -13.18
CA ASP A 161 -15.20 -10.84 -11.99
C ASP A 161 -14.36 -10.01 -11.00
N LYS A 162 -13.43 -9.19 -11.50
CA LYS A 162 -12.41 -8.52 -10.66
C LYS A 162 -12.75 -7.10 -10.19
N LEU A 163 -13.62 -6.38 -10.91
CA LEU A 163 -14.02 -5.03 -10.50
C LEU A 163 -14.81 -5.10 -9.19
N GLN A 164 -14.67 -4.06 -8.37
CA GLN A 164 -15.31 -3.99 -7.06
C GLN A 164 -16.70 -3.38 -7.17
N ALA A 165 -17.71 -4.02 -6.56
CA ALA A 165 -19.08 -3.54 -6.54
C ALA A 165 -19.45 -3.00 -5.15
N TYR A 166 -19.93 -1.76 -5.10
CA TYR A 166 -20.38 -1.07 -3.90
C TYR A 166 -21.83 -0.62 -4.09
N GLN A 167 -22.73 -1.05 -3.20
CA GLN A 167 -24.15 -0.70 -3.27
C GLN A 167 -24.49 0.32 -2.19
N PHE A 168 -24.92 1.51 -2.57
CA PHE A 168 -25.18 2.62 -1.64
C PHE A 168 -26.66 2.77 -1.28
N LEU A 169 -27.56 2.39 -2.19
CA LEU A 169 -29.00 2.35 -1.96
C LEU A 169 -29.56 1.00 -2.39
N ALA A 170 -30.54 0.51 -1.63
CA ALA A 170 -31.28 -0.70 -1.92
C ALA A 170 -32.78 -0.39 -1.92
N GLY A 171 -33.49 -0.86 -2.94
CA GLY A 171 -34.93 -0.64 -3.07
C GLY A 171 -35.57 -1.57 -4.11
N GLU A 172 -36.76 -1.20 -4.56
CA GLU A 172 -37.45 -1.90 -5.64
C GLU A 172 -36.63 -1.84 -6.94
N VAL A 173 -36.66 -2.95 -7.68
CA VAL A 173 -35.93 -3.11 -8.94
C VAL A 173 -36.81 -2.65 -10.08
N ASP A 174 -36.22 -1.93 -11.03
CA ASP A 174 -36.89 -1.62 -12.28
C ASP A 174 -36.71 -2.79 -13.25
N THR A 175 -37.82 -3.41 -13.66
CA THR A 175 -37.79 -4.53 -14.61
C THR A 175 -37.60 -4.08 -16.06
N ALA A 176 -37.68 -2.77 -16.33
CA ALA A 176 -37.39 -2.23 -17.66
C ALA A 176 -35.91 -2.40 -18.02
N HIS A 177 -35.62 -2.54 -19.31
CA HIS A 177 -34.25 -2.57 -19.79
C HIS A 177 -33.52 -1.26 -19.43
N PRO A 178 -32.24 -1.34 -19.03
CA PRO A 178 -31.47 -0.15 -18.68
C PRO A 178 -31.37 0.78 -19.87
N GLN A 179 -31.59 2.07 -19.64
CA GLN A 179 -31.46 3.08 -20.69
C GLN A 179 -30.00 3.28 -21.09
N VAL A 180 -29.84 3.58 -22.39
CA VAL A 180 -28.55 3.79 -23.05
C VAL A 180 -28.02 5.18 -22.69
N ILE A 181 -27.05 5.25 -21.79
CA ILE A 181 -26.30 6.48 -21.52
C ILE A 181 -25.09 6.51 -22.46
N ARG A 182 -25.12 7.44 -23.42
CA ARG A 182 -24.13 7.50 -24.52
C ARG A 182 -22.85 8.24 -24.19
N HIS A 183 -22.80 8.95 -23.07
CA HIS A 183 -21.66 9.79 -22.70
C HIS A 183 -20.81 9.13 -21.62
N VAL A 184 -19.49 9.23 -21.79
CA VAL A 184 -18.52 9.08 -20.72
C VAL A 184 -18.55 10.38 -19.91
N HIS A 185 -18.84 10.28 -18.62
CA HIS A 185 -18.89 11.43 -17.72
C HIS A 185 -17.64 11.51 -16.84
N MET A 186 -17.48 12.64 -16.18
CA MET A 186 -16.48 12.87 -15.15
C MET A 186 -17.16 13.35 -13.87
N ALA A 187 -16.61 12.93 -12.73
CA ALA A 187 -16.93 13.48 -11.42
C ALA A 187 -15.66 13.68 -10.58
N TRP A 188 -15.67 14.73 -9.77
CA TRP A 188 -14.57 15.06 -8.83
C TRP A 188 -14.76 14.45 -7.45
N SER A 189 -15.99 14.06 -7.12
CA SER A 189 -16.39 13.61 -5.79
C SER A 189 -17.32 12.41 -5.91
N ALA A 190 -17.05 11.37 -5.13
CA ALA A 190 -17.94 10.22 -5.05
C ALA A 190 -19.33 10.63 -4.55
N ASN A 191 -19.41 11.61 -3.64
CA ASN A 191 -20.68 12.11 -3.12
C ASN A 191 -21.53 12.80 -4.20
N ASP A 192 -20.89 13.64 -5.04
CA ASP A 192 -21.58 14.33 -6.13
C ASP A 192 -22.05 13.34 -7.19
N LEU A 193 -21.22 12.34 -7.51
CA LEU A 193 -21.57 11.25 -8.41
C LEU A 193 -22.80 10.48 -7.91
N LEU A 194 -22.81 10.05 -6.64
CA LEU A 194 -23.90 9.26 -6.08
C LEU A 194 -25.21 10.04 -6.04
N ALA A 195 -25.16 11.33 -5.67
CA ALA A 195 -26.32 12.21 -5.74
C ALA A 195 -26.83 12.39 -7.17
N ALA A 196 -25.92 12.56 -8.14
CA ALA A 196 -26.27 12.68 -9.55
C ALA A 196 -26.95 11.41 -10.10
N VAL A 197 -26.42 10.24 -9.76
CA VAL A 197 -26.94 8.95 -10.22
C VAL A 197 -28.29 8.64 -9.58
N ARG A 198 -28.44 8.89 -8.28
CA ARG A 198 -29.73 8.75 -7.58
C ARG A 198 -30.83 9.57 -8.25
N ASP A 199 -30.51 10.80 -8.63
CA ASP A 199 -31.44 11.77 -9.23
C ASP A 199 -31.64 11.55 -10.74
N MET A 200 -31.01 10.54 -11.35
CA MET A 200 -31.29 10.21 -12.76
C MET A 200 -32.78 9.89 -12.92
N PRO A 201 -33.45 10.41 -13.96
CA PRO A 201 -34.88 10.19 -14.14
C PRO A 201 -35.21 8.72 -14.48
N VAL A 202 -34.26 8.00 -15.06
CA VAL A 202 -34.43 6.66 -15.63
C VAL A 202 -33.42 5.69 -15.04
N SER A 203 -33.75 4.39 -15.05
CA SER A 203 -32.81 3.33 -14.71
C SER A 203 -31.84 3.11 -15.87
N GLY A 204 -30.54 3.00 -15.58
CA GLY A 204 -29.50 2.94 -16.61
C GLY A 204 -28.10 2.79 -16.03
N VAL A 205 -27.11 2.67 -16.91
CA VAL A 205 -25.70 2.49 -16.57
C VAL A 205 -24.88 3.59 -17.23
N ALA A 206 -24.12 4.35 -16.44
CA ALA A 206 -23.20 5.38 -16.91
C ALA A 206 -21.74 4.93 -16.72
N LEU A 207 -20.88 5.26 -17.68
CA LEU A 207 -19.43 5.17 -17.53
C LEU A 207 -18.90 6.51 -17.02
N VAL A 208 -18.20 6.50 -15.89
CA VAL A 208 -17.71 7.71 -15.21
C VAL A 208 -16.22 7.60 -14.90
N LEU A 209 -15.46 8.63 -15.26
CA LEU A 209 -14.10 8.90 -14.77
C LEU A 209 -14.19 9.64 -13.43
N MET A 210 -13.73 8.99 -12.37
CA MET A 210 -13.49 9.63 -11.08
C MET A 210 -12.11 10.28 -11.10
N ARG A 211 -12.11 11.61 -11.10
CA ARG A 211 -10.90 12.42 -11.24
C ARG A 211 -10.37 12.84 -9.87
N ASP A 212 -9.10 12.56 -9.61
CA ASP A 212 -8.38 13.09 -8.45
C ASP A 212 -7.52 14.27 -8.90
N ALA A 213 -7.88 15.47 -8.42
CA ALA A 213 -7.21 16.72 -8.79
C ALA A 213 -5.79 16.83 -8.22
N ALA A 214 -5.54 16.25 -7.05
CA ALA A 214 -4.24 16.31 -6.39
C ALA A 214 -3.29 15.26 -6.95
N HIS A 215 -3.83 14.07 -7.26
CA HIS A 215 -3.06 12.90 -7.70
C HIS A 215 -3.74 12.22 -8.89
N ALA A 216 -3.50 12.72 -10.11
CA ALA A 216 -4.15 12.18 -11.32
C ALA A 216 -3.94 10.66 -11.52
N ASN A 217 -2.84 10.09 -11.03
CA ASN A 217 -2.56 8.65 -10.99
C ASN A 217 -3.53 7.82 -10.12
N ARG A 218 -4.21 8.46 -9.17
CA ARG A 218 -5.24 7.86 -8.31
C ARG A 218 -6.62 7.90 -8.96
N SER A 219 -6.77 8.58 -10.09
CA SER A 219 -8.02 8.57 -10.88
C SER A 219 -8.40 7.15 -11.29
N TYR A 220 -9.69 6.91 -11.44
CA TYR A 220 -10.23 5.58 -11.71
C TYR A 220 -11.54 5.64 -12.47
N PHE A 221 -11.90 4.53 -13.11
CA PHE A 221 -13.16 4.41 -13.82
C PHE A 221 -14.18 3.61 -13.01
N ALA A 222 -15.44 3.95 -13.20
CA ALA A 222 -16.55 3.21 -12.64
C ALA A 222 -17.72 3.14 -13.63
N PHE A 223 -18.35 1.98 -13.69
CA PHE A 223 -19.73 1.88 -14.14
C PHE A 223 -20.62 2.19 -12.96
N VAL A 224 -21.50 3.17 -13.10
CA VAL A 224 -22.39 3.61 -12.04
C VAL A 224 -23.81 3.47 -12.54
N MET A 225 -24.63 2.80 -11.75
CA MET A 225 -25.93 2.32 -12.20
C MET A 225 -27.04 2.68 -11.23
N ARG A 226 -28.16 3.10 -11.80
CA ARG A 226 -29.45 3.24 -11.12
C ARG A 226 -30.38 2.16 -11.65
N ASN A 227 -30.88 1.31 -10.78
CA ASN A 227 -31.88 0.29 -11.10
C ASN A 227 -33.06 0.42 -10.12
N GLY A 228 -34.07 1.19 -10.51
CA GLY A 228 -35.16 1.58 -9.60
C GLY A 228 -34.62 2.33 -8.40
N GLY A 229 -34.81 1.78 -7.20
CA GLY A 229 -34.27 2.31 -5.93
C GLY A 229 -32.82 1.91 -5.63
N ASN A 230 -32.17 1.12 -6.48
CA ASN A 230 -30.82 0.63 -6.25
C ASN A 230 -29.79 1.56 -6.90
N VAL A 231 -28.75 1.95 -6.14
CA VAL A 231 -27.60 2.71 -6.65
C VAL A 231 -26.34 1.92 -6.38
N ILE A 232 -25.64 1.53 -7.45
CA ILE A 232 -24.46 0.66 -7.39
C ILE A 232 -23.32 1.31 -8.17
N LEU A 233 -22.11 1.23 -7.62
CA LEU A 233 -20.87 1.65 -8.24
C LEU A 233 -19.99 0.41 -8.46
N PHE A 234 -19.50 0.24 -9.68
CA PHE A 234 -18.70 -0.91 -10.09
C PHE A 234 -17.38 -0.43 -10.71
N THR A 235 -16.27 -0.58 -10.00
CA THR A 235 -15.07 0.23 -10.24
C THR A 235 -13.76 -0.56 -10.23
N ASP A 236 -12.77 -0.01 -10.93
CA ASP A 236 -11.38 -0.45 -10.87
C ASP A 236 -10.51 0.34 -9.88
N ARG A 237 -11.16 1.11 -8.98
CA ARG A 237 -10.48 1.83 -7.90
C ARG A 237 -9.56 0.87 -7.16
N ARG A 238 -8.28 1.21 -7.10
CA ARG A 238 -7.33 0.51 -6.24
C ARG A 238 -7.64 0.83 -4.79
N LYS A 239 -7.82 -0.20 -3.97
CA LYS A 239 -7.94 -0.05 -2.52
C LYS A 239 -6.57 -0.24 -1.87
N PRO A 240 -6.00 0.78 -1.21
CA PRO A 240 -4.76 0.62 -0.47
C PRO A 240 -4.98 -0.32 0.72
N VAL A 241 -3.89 -0.94 1.19
CA VAL A 241 -3.87 -1.85 2.34
C VAL A 241 -4.23 -1.10 3.64
N TYR A 242 -3.86 0.19 3.70
CA TYR A 242 -4.23 1.11 4.78
C TYR A 242 -4.30 2.56 4.24
N PRO A 243 -5.07 3.45 4.91
CA PRO A 243 -5.14 4.87 4.54
C PRO A 243 -3.75 5.54 4.52
N GLY A 244 -3.44 6.28 3.45
CA GLY A 244 -2.14 6.95 3.27
C GLY A 244 -1.01 6.07 2.71
N GLN A 245 -1.25 4.78 2.40
CA GLN A 245 -0.23 3.91 1.79
C GLN A 245 0.32 4.49 0.48
N ASP A 246 -0.55 5.04 -0.36
CA ASP A 246 -0.15 5.56 -1.67
C ASP A 246 0.75 6.79 -1.54
N ASP A 247 0.53 7.65 -0.54
CA ASP A 247 1.42 8.78 -0.23
C ASP A 247 2.81 8.29 0.20
N VAL A 248 2.87 7.24 1.03
CA VAL A 248 4.14 6.63 1.46
C VAL A 248 4.90 6.02 0.28
N LEU A 249 4.20 5.36 -0.64
CA LEU A 249 4.79 4.78 -1.84
C LEU A 249 5.29 5.86 -2.81
N GLU A 250 4.50 6.92 -3.00
CA GLU A 250 4.82 8.05 -3.86
C GLU A 250 6.07 8.80 -3.36
N ALA A 251 6.17 9.05 -2.06
CA ALA A 251 7.34 9.69 -1.44
C ALA A 251 8.66 8.91 -1.64
N ARG A 252 8.60 7.60 -1.93
CA ARG A 252 9.77 6.75 -2.17
C ARG A 252 10.13 6.58 -3.65
N GLY A 253 9.33 7.15 -4.56
CA GLY A 253 9.63 7.23 -5.99
C GLY A 253 8.50 6.71 -6.90
N SER A 254 8.40 7.32 -8.08
CA SER A 254 7.28 7.15 -9.03
C SER A 254 7.18 5.80 -9.74
N ARG A 255 8.23 4.96 -9.73
CA ARG A 255 8.26 3.70 -10.50
C ARG A 255 7.13 2.73 -10.16
N GLY A 256 6.68 2.71 -8.90
CA GLY A 256 5.55 1.88 -8.48
C GLY A 256 4.20 2.40 -8.99
N VAL A 257 4.06 3.72 -9.10
CA VAL A 257 2.83 4.39 -9.49
C VAL A 257 2.53 4.16 -10.98
N ALA A 258 3.50 4.41 -11.86
CA ALA A 258 3.33 4.20 -13.31
C ALA A 258 3.01 2.73 -13.65
N ARG A 259 3.67 1.78 -12.98
CA ARG A 259 3.38 0.33 -13.17
C ARG A 259 1.98 -0.04 -12.72
N THR A 260 1.52 0.51 -11.60
CA THR A 260 0.17 0.24 -11.08
C THR A 260 -0.90 0.83 -11.99
N TYR A 261 -0.67 2.05 -12.50
CA TYR A 261 -1.54 2.69 -13.49
C TYR A 261 -1.62 1.86 -14.79
N ALA A 262 -0.46 1.52 -15.37
CA ALA A 262 -0.39 0.71 -16.58
C ALA A 262 -1.01 -0.69 -16.40
N ALA A 263 -0.86 -1.29 -15.21
CA ALA A 263 -1.49 -2.57 -14.91
C ALA A 263 -3.03 -2.50 -14.94
N ARG A 264 -3.63 -1.38 -14.50
CA ARG A 264 -5.08 -1.17 -14.54
C ARG A 264 -5.57 -0.88 -15.97
N GLU A 265 -4.87 -0.02 -16.68
CA GLU A 265 -5.11 0.27 -18.10
C GLU A 265 -5.10 -1.02 -18.93
N ASN A 266 -4.04 -1.83 -18.80
CA ASN A 266 -3.90 -3.10 -19.51
C ASN A 266 -4.90 -4.17 -19.06
N ALA A 267 -5.39 -4.11 -17.82
CA ALA A 267 -6.34 -5.09 -17.31
C ALA A 267 -7.76 -4.86 -17.82
N ASN A 268 -8.19 -3.59 -17.95
CA ASN A 268 -9.61 -3.25 -17.99
C ASN A 268 -10.07 -2.44 -19.21
N HIS A 269 -9.24 -2.11 -20.23
CA HIS A 269 -9.67 -1.39 -21.47
C HIS A 269 -10.53 -0.12 -21.26
N PHE A 270 -10.55 0.44 -20.05
CA PHE A 270 -11.18 1.73 -19.78
C PHE A 270 -10.46 2.84 -20.55
N PRO A 271 -11.11 3.99 -20.81
CA PRO A 271 -10.53 5.05 -21.62
C PRO A 271 -9.51 5.90 -20.84
N TYR A 272 -8.43 5.26 -20.39
CA TYR A 272 -7.34 5.87 -19.62
C TYR A 272 -6.60 6.99 -20.36
N GLN A 273 -6.69 7.04 -21.69
CA GLN A 273 -6.22 8.18 -22.47
C GLN A 273 -6.92 9.52 -22.13
N LEU A 274 -8.06 9.47 -21.41
CA LEU A 274 -8.74 10.67 -20.91
C LEU A 274 -8.06 11.28 -19.69
N ILE A 275 -7.06 10.61 -19.10
CA ILE A 275 -6.24 11.14 -18.01
C ILE A 275 -4.99 11.76 -18.65
N PRO A 276 -4.79 13.09 -18.54
CA PRO A 276 -3.59 13.77 -19.01
C PRO A 276 -2.30 13.16 -18.45
N THR A 277 -1.49 12.58 -19.34
CA THR A 277 -0.19 12.00 -19.03
C THR A 277 0.81 12.35 -20.14
N SER A 278 2.06 12.58 -19.76
CA SER A 278 3.22 12.73 -20.64
C SER A 278 4.28 11.66 -20.31
N PHE A 279 5.35 11.60 -21.09
CA PHE A 279 6.49 10.72 -20.83
C PHE A 279 7.73 11.57 -20.51
N ASP A 280 8.50 11.18 -19.50
CA ASP A 280 9.79 11.82 -19.24
C ASP A 280 10.91 11.31 -20.18
N ASP A 281 12.11 11.86 -20.04
CA ASP A 281 13.29 11.49 -20.84
C ASP A 281 13.69 10.01 -20.70
N LYS A 282 13.16 9.29 -19.71
CA LYS A 282 13.40 7.86 -19.46
C LYS A 282 12.26 6.99 -19.98
N GLY A 283 11.21 7.59 -20.55
CA GLY A 283 10.00 6.90 -20.99
C GLY A 283 9.06 6.50 -19.85
N ASP A 284 9.25 7.05 -18.64
CA ASP A 284 8.34 6.84 -17.52
C ASP A 284 7.12 7.78 -17.67
N VAL A 285 5.92 7.28 -17.32
CA VAL A 285 4.68 8.06 -17.37
C VAL A 285 4.71 9.14 -16.28
N VAL A 286 4.51 10.39 -16.69
CA VAL A 286 4.37 11.56 -15.84
C VAL A 286 2.94 12.04 -15.91
N PHE A 287 2.35 12.30 -14.75
CA PHE A 287 1.00 12.84 -14.65
C PHE A 287 1.04 14.36 -14.66
N GLU A 288 0.29 14.97 -15.57
CA GLU A 288 0.23 16.42 -15.66
C GLU A 288 -0.65 16.98 -14.53
N ARG A 289 -0.14 17.97 -13.79
CA ARG A 289 -0.92 18.66 -12.76
C ARG A 289 -2.01 19.49 -13.43
N GLU A 290 -3.25 19.26 -13.03
CA GLU A 290 -4.39 20.00 -13.53
C GLU A 290 -4.51 21.33 -12.77
N THR A 291 -4.33 22.44 -13.47
CA THR A 291 -4.35 23.80 -12.89
C THR A 291 -5.72 24.47 -12.98
N ALA A 292 -6.70 23.80 -13.62
CA ALA A 292 -8.05 24.30 -13.70
C ALA A 292 -8.72 24.26 -12.31
N PRO A 293 -9.52 25.28 -11.94
CA PRO A 293 -10.25 25.26 -10.68
C PRO A 293 -11.19 24.05 -10.66
N VAL A 294 -11.06 23.22 -9.62
CA VAL A 294 -11.95 22.07 -9.40
C VAL A 294 -13.37 22.60 -9.30
N ALA A 295 -14.23 22.19 -10.24
CA ALA A 295 -15.62 22.62 -10.29
C ALA A 295 -16.46 21.88 -9.23
N HIS A 296 -16.20 22.18 -7.96
CA HIS A 296 -16.94 21.63 -6.83
C HIS A 296 -18.45 21.92 -6.97
N GLY A 297 -19.28 20.89 -6.82
CA GLY A 297 -20.74 20.98 -6.90
C GLY A 297 -21.35 20.76 -8.29
N LEU A 298 -20.55 20.55 -9.34
CA LEU A 298 -21.07 20.03 -10.62
C LEU A 298 -21.25 18.51 -10.50
N ARG A 299 -22.49 18.05 -10.69
CA ARG A 299 -22.93 16.65 -10.51
C ARG A 299 -22.20 15.66 -11.42
N LEU A 300 -22.21 15.90 -12.73
CA LEU A 300 -21.54 15.09 -13.75
C LEU A 300 -21.19 15.99 -14.94
N MET A 301 -19.97 15.88 -15.45
CA MET A 301 -19.52 16.61 -16.64
C MET A 301 -19.36 15.63 -17.82
N PRO A 302 -20.03 15.82 -18.97
CA PRO A 302 -19.79 14.97 -20.13
C PRO A 302 -18.39 15.23 -20.71
N LEU A 303 -17.60 14.18 -20.91
CA LEU A 303 -16.26 14.26 -21.51
C LEU A 303 -16.28 13.96 -23.01
N MET A 304 -16.90 12.84 -23.38
CA MET A 304 -17.02 12.39 -24.77
C MET A 304 -18.18 11.40 -24.92
N GLU A 305 -18.57 11.09 -26.16
CA GLU A 305 -19.53 10.02 -26.44
C GLU A 305 -18.84 8.66 -26.64
N ILE A 306 -19.54 7.57 -26.33
CA ILE A 306 -19.08 6.18 -26.53
C ILE A 306 -18.72 5.93 -28.00
N LYS A 307 -19.43 6.57 -28.94
CA LYS A 307 -19.15 6.47 -30.39
C LYS A 307 -17.77 7.00 -30.78
N ASP A 308 -17.15 7.83 -29.95
CA ASP A 308 -15.85 8.46 -30.22
C ASP A 308 -14.69 7.70 -29.54
N LEU A 309 -14.99 6.64 -28.76
CA LEU A 309 -13.96 5.80 -28.12
C LEU A 309 -13.18 5.00 -29.16
N PRO A 310 -11.87 4.75 -28.98
CA PRO A 310 -11.07 3.83 -29.80
C PRO A 310 -11.72 2.45 -30.00
N PRO A 311 -11.45 1.74 -31.12
CA PRO A 311 -12.20 0.53 -31.49
C PRO A 311 -12.27 -0.55 -30.42
N THR A 312 -11.12 -0.90 -29.82
CA THR A 312 -11.03 -1.90 -28.76
C THR A 312 -11.86 -1.52 -27.54
N GLN A 313 -11.81 -0.25 -27.14
CA GLN A 313 -12.54 0.28 -25.98
C GLN A 313 -14.05 0.35 -26.25
N ALA A 314 -14.48 0.78 -27.44
CA ALA A 314 -15.90 0.84 -27.81
C ALA A 314 -16.54 -0.56 -27.77
N ILE A 315 -15.85 -1.57 -28.32
CA ILE A 315 -16.29 -2.97 -28.29
C ILE A 315 -16.34 -3.47 -26.84
N TRP A 316 -15.26 -3.28 -26.07
CA TRP A 316 -15.18 -3.76 -24.70
C TRP A 316 -16.23 -3.10 -23.79
N VAL A 317 -16.42 -1.78 -23.85
CA VAL A 317 -17.45 -1.06 -23.08
C VAL A 317 -18.84 -1.59 -23.43
N THR A 318 -19.12 -1.83 -24.71
CA THR A 318 -20.41 -2.40 -25.15
C THR A 318 -20.63 -3.80 -24.57
N MET A 319 -19.61 -4.66 -24.58
CA MET A 319 -19.66 -5.98 -23.94
C MET A 319 -19.90 -5.86 -22.43
N MET A 320 -19.19 -4.95 -21.75
CA MET A 320 -19.36 -4.71 -20.32
C MET A 320 -20.77 -4.25 -19.97
N LEU A 321 -21.36 -3.33 -20.75
CA LEU A 321 -22.73 -2.84 -20.51
C LEU A 321 -23.75 -3.98 -20.65
N SER A 322 -23.56 -4.89 -21.62
CA SER A 322 -24.39 -6.10 -21.74
C SER A 322 -24.22 -7.03 -20.54
N LEU A 323 -22.98 -7.31 -20.13
CA LEU A 323 -22.67 -8.20 -18.99
C LEU A 323 -23.20 -7.62 -17.66
N ILE A 324 -23.10 -6.31 -17.47
CA ILE A 324 -23.66 -5.60 -16.31
C ILE A 324 -25.18 -5.68 -16.35
N SER A 325 -25.82 -5.44 -17.49
CA SER A 325 -27.27 -5.61 -17.62
C SER A 325 -27.71 -7.03 -17.24
N ASP A 326 -27.00 -8.06 -17.71
CA ASP A 326 -27.30 -9.44 -17.36
C ASP A 326 -27.14 -9.72 -15.86
N ARG A 327 -26.04 -9.28 -15.24
CA ARG A 327 -25.77 -9.50 -13.82
C ARG A 327 -26.71 -8.74 -12.89
N PHE A 328 -26.97 -7.46 -13.16
CA PHE A 328 -27.65 -6.58 -12.22
C PHE A 328 -29.15 -6.42 -12.51
N TRP A 329 -29.62 -6.61 -13.76
CA TRP A 329 -31.05 -6.61 -14.10
C TRP A 329 -31.63 -8.01 -14.21
N LYS A 330 -31.02 -8.90 -15.01
CA LYS A 330 -31.61 -10.24 -15.26
C LYS A 330 -31.42 -11.20 -14.10
N GLN A 331 -30.22 -11.24 -13.53
CA GLN A 331 -29.89 -12.09 -12.37
C GLN A 331 -30.23 -11.43 -11.03
N GLY A 332 -30.49 -10.11 -11.03
CA GLY A 332 -30.89 -9.36 -9.84
C GLY A 332 -29.81 -9.32 -8.74
N TRP A 333 -28.52 -9.27 -9.13
CA TRP A 333 -27.41 -9.22 -8.18
C TRP A 333 -27.55 -8.04 -7.20
N ARG A 334 -27.23 -8.29 -5.92
CA ARG A 334 -27.14 -7.29 -4.85
C ARG A 334 -25.86 -7.51 -4.06
N ALA A 335 -25.32 -6.42 -3.50
CA ALA A 335 -24.21 -6.54 -2.58
C ALA A 335 -24.68 -7.21 -1.27
N PRO A 336 -23.82 -7.98 -0.58
CA PRO A 336 -24.17 -8.57 0.72
C PRO A 336 -24.52 -7.54 1.78
N GLU A 337 -23.89 -6.36 1.71
CA GLU A 337 -24.07 -5.24 2.62
C GLU A 337 -24.05 -3.91 1.86
N LEU A 338 -24.61 -2.87 2.49
CA LEU A 338 -24.56 -1.52 1.95
C LEU A 338 -23.16 -0.92 2.13
N SER A 339 -22.83 -0.02 1.22
CA SER A 339 -21.63 0.78 1.20
C SER A 339 -21.98 2.23 1.50
N TYR A 340 -21.02 2.94 2.08
CA TYR A 340 -21.17 4.30 2.55
C TYR A 340 -19.95 5.11 2.13
N THR A 341 -20.12 6.43 2.02
CA THR A 341 -18.99 7.34 1.90
C THR A 341 -18.61 7.90 3.28
N GLY A 342 -17.40 8.45 3.40
CA GLY A 342 -16.97 9.13 4.62
C GLY A 342 -17.88 10.30 4.98
N GLU A 343 -18.43 11.00 3.99
CA GLU A 343 -19.38 12.09 4.23
C GLU A 343 -20.68 11.60 4.87
N MET A 344 -21.13 10.37 4.55
CA MET A 344 -22.34 9.78 5.13
C MET A 344 -22.19 9.47 6.63
N ILE A 345 -20.97 9.42 7.16
CA ILE A 345 -20.73 9.34 8.62
C ILE A 345 -21.13 10.67 9.29
N ARG A 346 -20.76 11.80 8.68
CA ARG A 346 -21.07 13.15 9.19
C ARG A 346 -22.51 13.57 8.89
N ARG A 347 -23.00 13.20 7.71
CA ARG A 347 -24.34 13.52 7.18
C ARG A 347 -25.05 12.23 6.81
N ARG A 348 -25.64 11.59 7.81
CA ARG A 348 -26.31 10.27 7.69
C ARG A 348 -27.40 10.25 6.62
N GLU A 349 -28.02 11.41 6.37
CA GLU A 349 -29.11 11.57 5.41
C GLU A 349 -28.67 11.96 3.98
N LEU A 350 -27.35 12.04 3.69
CA LEU A 350 -26.81 12.62 2.44
C LEU A 350 -27.46 12.08 1.15
N LEU A 351 -27.71 10.77 1.06
CA LEU A 351 -28.28 10.14 -0.13
C LEU A 351 -29.81 10.00 -0.08
N VAL A 352 -30.44 10.29 1.05
CA VAL A 352 -31.86 10.00 1.26
C VAL A 352 -32.72 11.24 1.39
N GLU A 353 -32.12 12.41 1.46
CA GLU A 353 -32.79 13.70 1.40
C GLU A 353 -32.53 14.40 0.05
N ASP A 354 -33.51 15.20 -0.37
CA ASP A 354 -33.34 16.14 -1.47
C ASP A 354 -32.61 17.42 -1.02
N GLY A 355 -32.40 18.37 -1.95
CA GLY A 355 -31.75 19.65 -1.65
C GLY A 355 -32.51 20.53 -0.64
N ASN A 356 -33.76 20.19 -0.31
CA ASN A 356 -34.61 20.89 0.66
C ASN A 356 -34.76 20.11 1.99
N GLY A 357 -34.07 18.98 2.16
CA GLY A 357 -34.16 18.14 3.36
C GLY A 357 -35.38 17.21 3.38
N ALA A 358 -36.11 17.05 2.28
CA ALA A 358 -37.26 16.14 2.22
C ALA A 358 -36.79 14.71 1.91
N ARG A 359 -37.30 13.73 2.66
CA ARG A 359 -36.94 12.32 2.48
C ARG A 359 -37.45 11.77 1.15
N LEU A 360 -36.55 11.14 0.40
CA LEU A 360 -36.82 10.61 -0.92
C LEU A 360 -37.58 9.26 -0.84
N PRO A 361 -38.54 9.01 -1.75
CA PRO A 361 -39.29 7.75 -1.78
C PRO A 361 -38.41 6.50 -1.95
N ALA A 362 -37.31 6.62 -2.69
CA ALA A 362 -36.35 5.53 -2.93
C ALA A 362 -35.54 5.12 -1.68
N ALA A 363 -35.75 5.79 -0.55
CA ALA A 363 -34.97 5.65 0.67
C ALA A 363 -35.78 5.18 1.90
N GLN A 364 -36.93 4.54 1.69
CA GLN A 364 -37.75 4.03 2.81
C GLN A 364 -37.00 3.01 3.66
N ASP A 365 -36.26 2.09 3.03
CA ASP A 365 -35.51 1.02 3.71
C ASP A 365 -34.02 1.33 3.91
N TYR A 366 -33.60 2.57 3.70
CA TYR A 366 -32.22 2.97 3.91
C TYR A 366 -31.82 2.81 5.37
N ARG A 367 -30.70 2.14 5.60
CA ARG A 367 -30.07 2.00 6.91
C ARG A 367 -28.88 2.97 6.99
N PRO A 368 -28.98 4.04 7.78
CA PRO A 368 -27.86 4.94 7.99
C PRO A 368 -26.69 4.22 8.64
N ILE A 369 -25.47 4.67 8.33
CA ILE A 369 -24.26 4.18 8.99
C ILE A 369 -24.28 4.55 10.49
N THR A 370 -23.79 3.65 11.35
CA THR A 370 -23.88 3.79 12.81
C THR A 370 -22.55 4.07 13.49
N LEU A 371 -21.53 4.45 12.72
CA LEU A 371 -20.21 4.76 13.26
C LEU A 371 -20.23 6.08 14.05
N GLU A 372 -19.85 6.00 15.32
CA GLU A 372 -19.65 7.13 16.22
C GLU A 372 -18.20 7.62 16.18
N ASP A 373 -17.87 8.64 16.99
CA ASP A 373 -16.50 9.11 17.17
C ASP A 373 -15.63 8.06 17.86
N VAL A 374 -14.40 7.91 17.36
CA VAL A 374 -13.42 6.97 17.89
C VAL A 374 -12.94 7.47 19.25
N ARG A 375 -12.93 6.58 20.25
CA ARG A 375 -12.42 6.87 21.59
C ARG A 375 -11.07 6.20 21.83
N VAL A 376 -10.30 6.73 22.78
CA VAL A 376 -8.96 6.22 23.13
C VAL A 376 -9.03 4.76 23.59
N GLU A 377 -10.12 4.34 24.23
CA GLU A 377 -10.29 2.97 24.73
C GLU A 377 -10.44 1.94 23.60
N GLU A 378 -10.79 2.38 22.39
CA GLU A 378 -10.94 1.54 21.20
C GLU A 378 -9.62 1.36 20.42
N LEU A 379 -8.58 2.10 20.82
CA LEU A 379 -7.28 2.11 20.17
C LEU A 379 -6.28 1.29 20.97
N THR A 380 -6.55 0.00 21.18
CA THR A 380 -5.63 -0.91 21.88
C THR A 380 -4.84 -1.78 20.90
N ALA A 381 -3.71 -2.34 21.36
CA ALA A 381 -2.94 -3.29 20.56
C ALA A 381 -3.77 -4.53 20.18
N GLU A 382 -4.66 -5.00 21.05
CA GLU A 382 -5.54 -6.12 20.77
C GLU A 382 -6.51 -5.83 19.61
N VAL A 383 -7.14 -4.64 19.63
CA VAL A 383 -8.04 -4.22 18.53
C VAL A 383 -7.25 -4.03 17.23
N MET A 384 -6.02 -3.52 17.31
CA MET A 384 -5.16 -3.40 16.12
C MET A 384 -4.74 -4.77 15.59
N ALA A 385 -4.47 -5.75 16.44
CA ALA A 385 -4.07 -7.10 16.04
C ALA A 385 -5.11 -7.81 15.16
N GLU A 386 -6.40 -7.49 15.31
CA GLU A 386 -7.48 -8.01 14.45
C GLU A 386 -7.47 -7.40 13.04
N GLN A 387 -6.77 -6.29 12.86
CA GLN A 387 -6.81 -5.48 11.63
C GLN A 387 -5.45 -5.39 10.93
N THR A 388 -4.35 -5.67 11.64
CA THR A 388 -2.99 -5.64 11.12
C THR A 388 -2.58 -6.98 10.50
N SER A 389 -1.64 -6.93 9.55
CA SER A 389 -1.12 -8.13 8.89
C SER A 389 -0.22 -8.98 9.80
N TYR A 390 0.30 -8.38 10.86
CA TYR A 390 1.14 -9.00 11.88
C TYR A 390 0.68 -8.53 13.26
N PRO A 391 0.79 -9.38 14.30
CA PRO A 391 0.52 -8.95 15.68
C PRO A 391 1.39 -7.75 16.07
N PRO A 392 0.85 -6.75 16.79
CA PRO A 392 1.64 -5.65 17.31
C PRO A 392 2.79 -6.16 18.18
N GLU A 393 3.95 -5.54 18.03
CA GLU A 393 5.16 -5.89 18.78
C GLU A 393 5.20 -5.22 20.15
N VAL A 394 4.40 -4.17 20.32
CA VAL A 394 4.18 -3.43 21.56
C VAL A 394 5.50 -2.83 22.09
N ILE A 395 6.40 -2.42 21.18
CA ILE A 395 7.73 -1.88 21.56
C ILE A 395 7.57 -0.58 22.35
N ASN A 396 6.57 0.22 22.00
CA ASN A 396 6.31 1.52 22.61
C ASN A 396 5.14 1.48 23.64
N ALA A 397 4.83 0.30 24.21
CA ALA A 397 3.73 0.15 25.19
C ALA A 397 3.82 1.14 26.35
N TRP A 398 5.04 1.43 26.80
CA TRP A 398 5.29 2.30 27.94
C TRP A 398 5.01 3.76 27.62
N LEU A 399 5.30 4.22 26.40
CA LEU A 399 4.94 5.56 25.93
C LEU A 399 3.43 5.68 25.80
N GLU A 400 2.78 4.64 25.26
CA GLU A 400 1.33 4.57 25.19
C GLU A 400 0.71 4.67 26.60
N ALA A 401 1.14 3.85 27.55
CA ALA A 401 0.64 3.89 28.92
C ALA A 401 0.87 5.25 29.59
N ARG A 402 2.01 5.90 29.33
CA ARG A 402 2.39 7.20 29.92
C ARG A 402 1.57 8.36 29.39
N TYR A 403 1.17 8.31 28.12
CA TYR A 403 0.65 9.48 27.41
C TYR A 403 -0.76 9.32 26.84
N ARG A 404 -1.36 8.13 26.85
CA ARG A 404 -2.70 7.88 26.28
C ARG A 404 -3.77 8.84 26.79
N ASP A 405 -3.75 9.16 28.09
CA ASP A 405 -4.77 9.99 28.73
C ASP A 405 -4.65 11.48 28.36
N ARG A 406 -3.55 11.88 27.73
CA ARG A 406 -3.34 13.25 27.24
C ARG A 406 -3.86 13.45 25.82
N VAL A 407 -4.21 12.38 25.10
CA VAL A 407 -4.58 12.44 23.68
C VAL A 407 -6.01 13.03 23.55
N PRO A 408 -6.18 14.21 22.93
CA PRO A 408 -7.50 14.81 22.78
C PRO A 408 -8.37 14.06 21.75
N SER A 409 -9.68 14.00 21.99
CA SER A 409 -10.63 13.37 21.06
C SER A 409 -10.58 13.97 19.64
N ALA A 410 -10.38 15.29 19.54
CA ALA A 410 -10.29 15.97 18.24
C ALA A 410 -9.11 15.49 17.38
N VAL A 411 -8.02 15.01 17.99
CA VAL A 411 -6.86 14.46 17.27
C VAL A 411 -7.20 13.09 16.67
N LEU A 412 -7.99 12.29 17.39
CA LEU A 412 -8.43 10.97 16.91
C LEU A 412 -9.46 11.10 15.77
N ASN A 413 -10.36 12.09 15.87
CA ASN A 413 -11.49 12.27 14.96
C ASN A 413 -11.24 13.39 13.93
N THR A 414 -10.07 13.36 13.31
CA THR A 414 -9.65 14.36 12.34
C THR A 414 -10.26 14.09 10.95
N TRP A 415 -10.83 15.13 10.33
CA TRP A 415 -11.46 15.06 9.00
C TRP A 415 -10.81 16.00 8.00
N HIS A 416 -10.70 15.57 6.74
CA HIS A 416 -10.33 16.47 5.66
C HIS A 416 -11.38 17.57 5.51
N ARG A 417 -10.92 18.82 5.45
CA ARG A 417 -11.78 19.98 5.19
C ARG A 417 -11.70 20.40 3.72
N ASN A 418 -10.47 20.44 3.17
CA ASN A 418 -10.18 20.75 1.77
C ASN A 418 -9.10 19.79 1.23
N HIS A 419 -9.08 19.56 -0.09
CA HIS A 419 -8.11 18.66 -0.72
C HIS A 419 -6.66 19.14 -0.62
N ASP A 420 -6.41 20.46 -0.52
CA ASP A 420 -5.05 21.03 -0.43
C ASP A 420 -4.64 21.37 1.02
N GLU A 421 -5.43 21.03 2.03
CA GLU A 421 -5.12 21.39 3.41
C GLU A 421 -4.42 20.25 4.15
N ILE A 422 -3.30 20.57 4.81
CA ILE A 422 -2.67 19.67 5.78
C ILE A 422 -3.08 20.05 7.19
N LEU A 423 -3.17 19.04 8.05
CA LEU A 423 -3.43 19.18 9.48
C LEU A 423 -2.19 18.72 10.24
N PHE A 424 -1.82 19.43 11.29
CA PHE A 424 -0.60 19.11 12.02
C PHE A 424 -0.65 19.58 13.46
N LEU A 425 0.21 18.96 14.28
CA LEU A 425 0.50 19.39 15.64
C LEU A 425 1.68 20.35 15.65
N GLU A 426 1.61 21.41 16.46
CA GLU A 426 2.76 22.27 16.73
C GLU A 426 3.88 21.46 17.38
N SER A 427 5.12 21.64 16.89
CA SER A 427 6.31 21.06 17.51
C SER A 427 6.79 21.95 18.66
N ALA A 428 7.33 21.32 19.71
CA ALA A 428 8.03 22.02 20.78
C ALA A 428 9.35 22.64 20.30
N GLN A 429 9.93 22.14 19.20
CA GLN A 429 11.19 22.63 18.63
C GLN A 429 10.94 23.82 17.70
N GLY A 430 10.77 24.98 18.33
CA GLY A 430 10.65 26.26 17.64
C GLY A 430 12.01 26.88 17.31
N ASP A 431 12.40 26.83 16.03
CA ASP A 431 13.29 27.84 15.49
C ASP A 431 12.46 29.10 15.25
N ARG A 432 12.91 30.27 15.73
CA ARG A 432 12.18 31.55 15.61
C ARG A 432 11.70 31.82 14.19
N GLU A 433 12.47 31.41 13.18
CA GLU A 433 12.07 31.59 11.77
C GLU A 433 10.94 30.66 11.33
N ARG A 434 10.89 29.43 11.85
CA ARG A 434 9.84 28.44 11.54
C ARG A 434 8.54 28.76 12.28
N ASP A 435 8.64 29.17 13.53
CA ASP A 435 7.49 29.59 14.33
C ASP A 435 6.78 30.80 13.72
N GLY A 436 7.56 31.74 13.18
CA GLY A 436 7.03 32.89 12.45
C GLY A 436 6.23 32.49 11.19
N ALA A 437 6.66 31.45 10.46
CA ALA A 437 5.95 30.94 9.29
C ALA A 437 4.63 30.24 9.69
N ILE A 438 4.65 29.43 10.76
CA ILE A 438 3.44 28.79 11.29
C ILE A 438 2.44 29.86 11.73
N ALA A 439 2.87 30.82 12.54
CA ALA A 439 1.99 31.88 13.06
C ALA A 439 1.38 32.76 11.95
N ALA A 440 2.13 33.05 10.89
CA ALA A 440 1.68 33.91 9.81
C ALA A 440 0.73 33.24 8.80
N HIS A 441 0.75 31.90 8.69
CA HIS A 441 0.19 31.19 7.54
C HIS A 441 -0.75 30.04 7.88
N SER A 442 -0.78 29.59 9.13
CA SER A 442 -1.66 28.50 9.56
C SER A 442 -2.84 29.02 10.38
N VAL A 443 -3.96 28.30 10.29
CA VAL A 443 -5.16 28.54 11.09
C VAL A 443 -5.11 27.63 12.31
N ALA A 444 -5.28 28.20 13.51
CA ALA A 444 -5.41 27.42 14.73
C ALA A 444 -6.82 26.79 14.80
N LEU A 445 -6.86 25.49 15.06
CA LEU A 445 -8.08 24.74 15.32
C LEU A 445 -8.12 24.35 16.82
N THR A 446 -9.07 23.51 17.19
CA THR A 446 -9.22 23.02 18.57
C THR A 446 -8.09 22.07 18.96
N ASP A 447 -7.83 21.96 20.26
CA ASP A 447 -6.94 20.96 20.87
C ASP A 447 -5.50 20.92 20.33
N GLY A 448 -4.98 22.08 19.92
CA GLY A 448 -3.59 22.24 19.47
C GLY A 448 -3.35 21.78 18.03
N ILE A 449 -4.42 21.50 17.27
CA ILE A 449 -4.35 21.21 15.83
C ILE A 449 -4.25 22.52 15.06
N ARG A 450 -3.42 22.54 14.02
CA ARG A 450 -3.34 23.65 13.07
C ARG A 450 -3.52 23.16 11.65
N SER A 451 -3.95 24.06 10.79
CA SER A 451 -4.16 23.77 9.38
C SER A 451 -3.45 24.76 8.47
N MET A 452 -2.94 24.29 7.34
CA MET A 452 -2.28 25.11 6.34
C MET A 452 -2.38 24.47 4.96
N SER A 453 -2.41 25.27 3.89
CA SER A 453 -2.37 24.77 2.51
C SER A 453 -1.02 24.12 2.19
N ARG A 454 -1.05 22.95 1.53
CA ARG A 454 0.11 22.18 1.06
C ARG A 454 0.89 22.99 0.03
N GLU A 455 0.21 23.61 -0.94
CA GLU A 455 0.83 24.51 -1.92
C GLU A 455 1.65 25.60 -1.22
N ARG A 456 1.13 26.17 -0.14
CA ARG A 456 1.83 27.23 0.61
C ARG A 456 3.10 26.73 1.29
N ILE A 457 3.09 25.51 1.84
CA ILE A 457 4.26 24.88 2.45
C ILE A 457 5.32 24.54 1.41
N GLU A 458 4.89 24.04 0.26
CA GLU A 458 5.78 23.72 -0.86
C GLU A 458 6.56 24.95 -1.33
N LYS A 459 5.92 26.13 -1.33
CA LYS A 459 6.53 27.42 -1.66
C LYS A 459 7.47 27.98 -0.59
N LEU A 460 7.46 27.46 0.64
CA LEU A 460 8.39 27.92 1.67
C LEU A 460 9.82 27.40 1.38
N PRO A 461 10.86 28.23 1.56
CA PRO A 461 12.24 27.75 1.55
C PRO A 461 12.43 26.64 2.58
N PHE A 462 13.27 25.63 2.29
CA PHE A 462 13.36 24.42 3.12
C PHE A 462 13.67 24.72 4.60
N TRP A 463 14.41 25.79 4.91
CA TRP A 463 14.72 26.20 6.28
C TRP A 463 13.53 26.82 7.03
N LYS A 464 12.57 27.41 6.31
CA LYS A 464 11.30 27.94 6.83
C LYS A 464 10.16 26.91 6.83
N LYS A 465 10.35 25.75 6.21
CA LYS A 465 9.37 24.68 6.27
C LYS A 465 9.23 24.24 7.73
N PRO A 466 7.99 24.23 8.26
CA PRO A 466 7.79 23.98 9.67
C PRO A 466 8.12 22.52 9.98
N ALA A 467 8.82 22.27 11.08
CA ALA A 467 9.07 20.92 11.58
C ALA A 467 7.81 20.48 12.33
N VAL A 468 6.83 19.95 11.60
CA VAL A 468 5.50 19.64 12.13
C VAL A 468 5.24 18.14 12.11
N THR A 469 4.44 17.69 13.06
CA THR A 469 3.91 16.33 13.03
C THR A 469 2.58 16.39 12.29
N GLU A 470 2.58 15.99 11.02
CA GLU A 470 1.37 15.93 10.18
C GLU A 470 0.42 14.88 10.76
N LEU A 471 -0.87 15.25 10.84
CA LEU A 471 -1.96 14.37 11.21
C LEU A 471 -2.61 13.83 9.94
N GLU A 472 -3.02 12.57 10.00
CA GLU A 472 -3.87 11.98 8.97
C GLU A 472 -5.33 12.37 9.21
N ALA A 473 -6.05 12.57 8.12
CA ALA A 473 -7.44 12.99 8.17
C ALA A 473 -8.31 12.03 7.36
N PHE A 474 -9.50 11.72 7.87
CA PHE A 474 -10.43 10.87 7.13
C PHE A 474 -11.10 11.66 6.00
N SER A 475 -11.15 11.10 4.79
CA SER A 475 -11.74 11.76 3.62
C SER A 475 -13.23 11.51 3.54
N GLY A 476 -14.01 12.57 3.28
CA GLY A 476 -15.44 12.45 3.01
C GLY A 476 -15.75 11.74 1.67
N ALA A 477 -14.77 11.63 0.78
CA ALA A 477 -14.90 10.99 -0.53
C ALA A 477 -14.44 9.52 -0.53
N ASP A 478 -13.80 9.04 0.54
CA ASP A 478 -13.54 7.61 0.71
C ASP A 478 -14.84 6.84 0.88
N PHE A 479 -14.87 5.60 0.40
CA PHE A 479 -16.06 4.76 0.49
C PHE A 479 -15.71 3.29 0.62
N GLY A 480 -16.65 2.56 1.19
CA GLY A 480 -16.54 1.13 1.46
C GLY A 480 -17.71 0.67 2.29
N THR A 481 -17.66 -0.56 2.77
CA THR A 481 -18.66 -1.06 3.72
C THR A 481 -18.43 -0.46 5.11
N GLU A 482 -19.41 -0.53 6.01
CA GLU A 482 -19.29 0.05 7.35
C GLU A 482 -18.07 -0.49 8.10
N ALA A 483 -17.81 -1.80 8.01
CA ALA A 483 -16.64 -2.45 8.61
C ALA A 483 -15.31 -1.93 8.02
N GLU A 484 -15.27 -1.69 6.71
CA GLU A 484 -14.06 -1.18 6.05
C GLU A 484 -13.76 0.26 6.47
N LEU A 485 -14.78 1.13 6.50
CA LEU A 485 -14.64 2.51 6.95
C LEU A 485 -14.26 2.58 8.43
N GLN A 486 -14.85 1.73 9.28
CA GLN A 486 -14.48 1.64 10.69
C GLN A 486 -13.00 1.25 10.86
N ARG A 487 -12.56 0.22 10.15
CA ARG A 487 -11.16 -0.24 10.17
C ARG A 487 -10.21 0.89 9.79
N ASP A 488 -10.54 1.63 8.73
CA ASP A 488 -9.74 2.75 8.24
C ASP A 488 -9.75 3.94 9.20
N ARG A 489 -10.88 4.27 9.83
CA ARG A 489 -10.97 5.29 10.88
C ARG A 489 -10.13 4.93 12.11
N LEU A 490 -10.21 3.69 12.59
CA LEU A 490 -9.42 3.24 13.74
C LEU A 490 -7.92 3.31 13.45
N PHE A 491 -7.50 2.96 12.23
CA PHE A 491 -6.10 3.06 11.83
C PHE A 491 -5.60 4.51 11.75
N ILE A 492 -6.38 5.43 11.15
CA ILE A 492 -6.05 6.86 11.14
C ILE A 492 -5.97 7.41 12.57
N ALA A 493 -6.95 7.08 13.41
CA ALA A 493 -6.96 7.50 14.80
C ALA A 493 -5.75 6.95 15.58
N ARG A 494 -5.37 5.68 15.38
CA ARG A 494 -4.17 5.07 15.98
C ARG A 494 -2.88 5.77 15.52
N LYS A 495 -2.79 6.15 14.24
CA LYS A 495 -1.66 6.92 13.71
C LYS A 495 -1.58 8.33 14.30
N ASN A 496 -2.72 9.02 14.42
CA ASN A 496 -2.79 10.33 15.06
C ASN A 496 -2.48 10.27 16.56
N MET A 497 -2.91 9.20 17.23
CA MET A 497 -2.55 8.91 18.62
C MET A 497 -1.03 8.77 18.75
N ALA A 498 -0.38 8.01 17.86
CA ALA A 498 1.08 7.84 17.84
C ALA A 498 1.81 9.19 17.64
N ALA A 499 1.33 10.00 16.69
CA ALA A 499 1.82 11.36 16.45
C ALA A 499 1.73 12.26 17.69
N TYR A 500 0.59 12.23 18.40
CA TYR A 500 0.40 13.05 19.61
C TYR A 500 1.25 12.55 20.79
N ILE A 501 1.39 11.24 20.95
CA ILE A 501 2.27 10.64 21.94
C ILE A 501 3.73 11.00 21.67
N GLN A 502 4.16 10.97 20.40
CA GLN A 502 5.49 11.42 20.00
C GLN A 502 5.73 12.86 20.45
N LYS A 503 4.80 13.79 20.16
CA LYS A 503 4.89 15.18 20.63
C LYS A 503 5.05 15.27 22.15
N CYS A 504 4.22 14.53 22.92
CA CYS A 504 4.31 14.54 24.39
C CYS A 504 5.66 13.99 24.89
N ALA A 505 6.17 12.93 24.25
CA ALA A 505 7.43 12.31 24.59
C ALA A 505 8.62 13.22 24.27
N ASP A 506 8.59 13.91 23.14
CA ASP A 506 9.62 14.88 22.73
C ASP A 506 9.63 16.10 23.65
N GLU A 507 8.45 16.61 24.05
CA GLU A 507 8.32 17.68 25.05
C GLU A 507 8.93 17.28 26.41
N GLU A 508 8.64 16.08 26.90
CA GLU A 508 9.26 15.57 28.14
C GLU A 508 10.77 15.42 27.98
N PHE A 509 11.21 14.87 26.85
CA PHE A 509 12.62 14.69 26.56
C PHE A 509 13.37 16.02 26.59
N ASP A 510 12.88 17.04 25.88
CA ASP A 510 13.54 18.35 25.85
C ASP A 510 13.55 19.01 27.24
N ALA A 511 12.49 18.85 28.03
CA ALA A 511 12.41 19.39 29.38
C ALA A 511 13.33 18.68 30.39
N ARG A 512 13.40 17.34 30.36
CA ARG A 512 14.10 16.52 31.37
C ARG A 512 15.51 16.09 30.95
N LYS A 513 15.87 16.16 29.66
CA LYS A 513 17.20 15.75 29.17
C LYS A 513 18.36 16.38 29.92
N PRO A 514 18.38 17.70 30.21
CA PRO A 514 19.49 18.30 30.96
C PRO A 514 19.63 17.73 32.38
N GLU A 515 18.50 17.49 33.05
CA GLU A 515 18.45 16.90 34.39
C GLU A 515 18.98 15.46 34.38
N VAL A 516 18.50 14.63 33.46
CA VAL A 516 18.88 13.22 33.33
C VAL A 516 20.36 13.08 32.95
N ALA A 517 20.84 13.91 32.01
CA ALA A 517 22.25 13.93 31.64
C ALA A 517 23.15 14.30 32.83
N ALA A 518 22.77 15.33 33.59
CA ALA A 518 23.51 15.74 34.77
C ALA A 518 23.46 14.70 35.90
N TRP A 519 22.31 14.03 36.09
CA TRP A 519 22.18 12.89 37.00
C TRP A 519 23.15 11.77 36.62
N TYR A 520 23.17 11.37 35.34
CA TYR A 520 24.00 10.27 34.89
C TYR A 520 25.49 10.57 35.10
N SER A 521 25.96 11.77 34.74
CA SER A 521 27.36 12.16 34.98
C SER A 521 27.75 12.08 36.46
N ARG A 522 26.87 12.50 37.38
CA ARG A 522 27.12 12.40 38.83
C ARG A 522 27.15 10.95 39.31
N ALA A 523 26.20 10.14 38.86
CA ALA A 523 26.10 8.74 39.25
C ALA A 523 27.32 7.93 38.78
N ILE A 524 27.75 8.11 37.52
CA ILE A 524 28.98 7.50 37.01
C ILE A 524 30.21 8.01 37.78
N GLY A 525 30.29 9.31 38.06
CA GLY A 525 31.39 9.88 38.85
C GLY A 525 31.50 9.27 40.25
N ALA A 526 30.37 8.97 40.90
CA ALA A 526 30.34 8.32 42.21
C ALA A 526 30.73 6.84 42.16
N ASN A 527 30.55 6.17 41.02
CA ASN A 527 30.77 4.73 40.85
C ASN A 527 32.06 4.38 40.06
N ILE A 528 32.89 5.37 39.72
CA ILE A 528 34.07 5.18 38.86
C ILE A 528 35.04 4.11 39.39
N ASP A 529 35.22 4.01 40.70
CA ASP A 529 36.10 3.01 41.33
C ASP A 529 35.62 1.57 41.08
N ALA A 530 34.31 1.35 40.93
CA ALA A 530 33.73 0.05 40.58
C ALA A 530 33.79 -0.25 39.07
N ILE A 531 33.92 0.79 38.22
CA ILE A 531 34.10 0.63 36.77
C ILE A 531 35.54 0.23 36.43
N LEU A 532 36.54 0.73 37.16
CA LEU A 532 37.96 0.43 36.90
C LEU A 532 38.28 -1.07 36.83
N PRO A 533 37.78 -1.94 37.74
CA PRO A 533 37.95 -3.39 37.62
C PRO A 533 37.42 -4.00 36.32
N LEU A 534 36.35 -3.47 35.74
CA LEU A 534 35.81 -3.94 34.45
C LEU A 534 36.83 -3.72 33.32
N ILE A 535 37.58 -2.61 33.37
CA ILE A 535 38.66 -2.31 32.42
C ILE A 535 39.81 -3.32 32.59
N ALA A 536 40.13 -3.71 33.83
CA ALA A 536 41.15 -4.74 34.08
C ALA A 536 40.75 -6.12 33.53
N ALA A 537 39.46 -6.49 33.66
CA ALA A 537 38.93 -7.74 33.13
C ALA A 537 38.96 -7.79 31.60
N GLY A 538 38.89 -6.64 30.93
CA GLY A 538 38.92 -6.54 29.48
C GLY A 538 37.52 -6.70 28.86
N PRO A 539 37.40 -6.46 27.54
CA PRO A 539 36.11 -6.48 26.85
C PRO A 539 35.52 -7.90 26.80
N GLU A 540 34.20 -8.00 26.93
CA GLU A 540 33.45 -9.23 26.69
C GLU A 540 33.62 -9.68 25.23
N ALA A 541 33.57 -11.00 24.99
CA ALA A 541 33.49 -11.51 23.63
C ALA A 541 32.15 -11.12 23.00
N SER A 542 32.16 -10.76 21.72
CA SER A 542 30.93 -10.54 20.96
C SER A 542 30.16 -11.86 20.83
N THR A 543 28.87 -11.83 21.13
CA THR A 543 28.00 -12.99 20.98
C THR A 543 27.11 -12.82 19.76
N ARG A 544 27.10 -13.83 18.88
CA ARG A 544 26.23 -13.87 17.71
C ARG A 544 24.93 -14.56 18.06
N THR A 545 23.83 -13.84 17.97
CA THR A 545 22.46 -14.38 18.03
C THR A 545 21.87 -14.44 16.62
N GLU A 546 20.76 -15.16 16.41
CA GLU A 546 20.09 -15.20 15.10
C GLU A 546 19.83 -13.78 14.58
N GLY A 547 20.44 -13.44 13.44
CA GLY A 547 20.28 -12.15 12.76
C GLY A 547 21.09 -10.96 13.29
N HIS A 548 21.69 -11.01 14.50
CA HIS A 548 22.35 -9.84 15.12
C HIS A 548 23.64 -10.20 15.86
N ILE A 549 24.67 -9.34 15.75
CA ILE A 549 25.86 -9.40 16.61
C ILE A 549 25.60 -8.46 17.80
N LYS A 550 25.57 -9.02 19.01
CA LYS A 550 25.53 -8.20 20.22
C LYS A 550 26.92 -7.59 20.44
N SER A 551 27.03 -6.28 20.30
CA SER A 551 28.28 -5.58 20.62
C SER A 551 28.61 -5.74 22.11
N PRO A 552 29.91 -5.87 22.45
CA PRO A 552 30.36 -5.80 23.85
C PRO A 552 29.87 -4.50 24.52
N LEU A 553 29.74 -4.53 25.86
CA LEU A 553 29.49 -3.32 26.64
C LEU A 553 30.67 -2.33 26.53
N MET A 554 31.90 -2.86 26.49
CA MET A 554 33.13 -2.08 26.50
C MET A 554 33.97 -2.30 25.24
N GLY A 555 34.41 -1.21 24.61
CA GLY A 555 35.55 -1.19 23.69
C GLY A 555 36.83 -0.76 24.42
N PHE A 556 37.95 -1.43 24.18
CA PHE A 556 39.23 -1.13 24.83
C PHE A 556 40.39 -1.20 23.83
N GLY A 557 41.16 -0.12 23.70
CA GLY A 557 42.22 -0.01 22.68
C GLY A 557 43.12 1.21 22.91
N GLU A 558 44.07 1.42 21.99
CA GLU A 558 44.94 2.62 22.00
C GLU A 558 44.13 3.87 21.61
N VAL A 559 44.45 5.02 22.21
CA VAL A 559 43.76 6.28 21.88
C VAL A 559 43.98 6.60 20.39
N GLY A 560 42.87 6.66 19.62
CA GLY A 560 42.89 6.88 18.17
C GLY A 560 42.80 5.62 17.32
N ASP A 561 42.58 4.45 17.93
CA ASP A 561 42.30 3.20 17.23
C ASP A 561 40.88 3.20 16.63
N ASP A 562 40.79 3.54 15.35
CA ASP A 562 39.51 3.59 14.61
C ASP A 562 38.86 2.21 14.44
N ASP A 563 39.65 1.13 14.39
CA ASP A 563 39.10 -0.23 14.27
C ASP A 563 38.37 -0.63 15.56
N THR A 564 38.94 -0.25 16.71
CA THR A 564 38.30 -0.49 18.02
C THR A 564 37.14 0.46 18.25
N PHE A 565 37.29 1.76 18.00
CA PHE A 565 36.30 2.78 18.43
C PHE A 565 35.32 3.21 17.34
N GLY A 566 35.49 2.80 16.08
CA GLY A 566 34.59 3.13 14.98
C GLY A 566 33.15 2.62 15.18
N ILE A 567 32.99 1.49 15.89
CA ILE A 567 31.67 0.94 16.24
C ILE A 567 31.09 1.54 17.54
N TYR A 568 31.93 2.21 18.35
CA TYR A 568 31.57 2.81 19.66
C TYR A 568 31.55 4.34 19.63
N SER A 569 31.73 4.97 18.48
CA SER A 569 31.73 6.42 18.40
C SER A 569 30.99 6.88 17.16
N ARG A 570 29.82 7.48 17.37
CA ARG A 570 29.05 8.09 16.28
C ARG A 570 29.75 9.32 15.69
N TRP A 571 30.72 9.89 16.44
CA TRP A 571 31.49 11.09 16.08
C TRP A 571 32.97 11.07 16.52
N GLY A 572 33.58 9.94 16.88
CA GLY A 572 35.04 9.82 17.06
C GLY A 572 35.73 10.50 18.27
N TRP A 573 35.15 11.52 18.91
CA TRP A 573 35.94 12.37 19.83
C TRP A 573 36.11 11.85 21.28
N GLY A 574 35.20 10.99 21.77
CA GLY A 574 35.31 10.38 23.12
C GLY A 574 35.17 11.34 24.30
N ASN A 575 34.55 12.51 24.09
CA ASN A 575 34.44 13.58 25.08
C ASN A 575 33.30 13.36 26.10
N GLU A 576 32.32 12.52 25.78
CA GLU A 576 31.16 12.28 26.64
C GLU A 576 31.56 11.52 27.91
N HIS A 577 31.06 11.98 29.07
CA HIS A 577 31.32 11.43 30.41
C HIS A 577 32.77 10.95 30.59
N ALA A 578 33.73 11.80 30.19
CA ALA A 578 35.14 11.44 30.09
C ALA A 578 35.87 11.56 31.44
N PHE A 579 36.52 10.48 31.83
CA PHE A 579 37.44 10.37 32.96
C PHE A 579 38.88 10.50 32.45
N GLY A 580 39.42 11.69 32.64
CA GLY A 580 40.69 12.14 32.09
C GLY A 580 40.58 13.63 31.74
N GLU A 581 41.71 14.33 31.67
CA GLU A 581 41.70 15.76 31.33
C GLU A 581 42.09 15.94 29.86
N TYR A 582 41.29 16.68 29.08
CA TYR A 582 41.66 17.01 27.71
C TYR A 582 42.57 18.24 27.67
N ARG A 583 43.82 18.04 27.24
CA ARG A 583 44.78 19.12 27.05
C ARG A 583 44.64 19.69 25.64
N GLN A 584 43.96 20.83 25.52
CA GLN A 584 43.75 21.52 24.24
C GLN A 584 45.07 21.81 23.49
N ARG A 585 46.09 22.28 24.23
CA ARG A 585 47.41 22.52 23.65
C ARG A 585 48.14 21.19 23.41
N GLY A 586 48.03 20.68 22.19
CA GLY A 586 48.61 19.42 21.74
C GLY A 586 47.60 18.32 21.48
N GLY A 587 46.29 18.56 21.70
CA GLY A 587 45.21 17.67 21.32
C GLY A 587 45.24 16.28 21.98
N LYS A 588 45.60 16.20 23.27
CA LYS A 588 45.84 14.91 23.97
C LYS A 588 45.02 14.80 25.24
N TRP A 589 44.51 13.59 25.49
CA TRP A 589 43.90 13.21 26.77
C TRP A 589 44.95 12.82 27.80
N LEU A 590 44.73 13.23 29.05
CA LEU A 590 45.53 12.83 30.21
C LEU A 590 44.85 11.68 30.94
N CYS A 591 45.67 10.81 31.50
CA CYS A 591 45.28 9.65 32.26
C CYS A 591 44.58 10.07 33.55
N TYR A 592 43.37 9.55 33.76
CA TYR A 592 42.55 9.79 34.94
C TYR A 592 43.31 9.56 36.26
N LEU A 593 44.12 8.51 36.33
CA LEU A 593 44.79 8.09 37.57
C LEU A 593 46.17 8.71 37.81
N THR A 594 46.82 9.24 36.77
CA THR A 594 48.24 9.62 36.85
C THR A 594 48.55 11.01 36.30
N GLY A 595 47.62 11.65 35.59
CA GLY A 595 47.85 12.93 34.90
C GLY A 595 48.83 12.87 33.72
N ALA A 596 49.48 11.73 33.47
CA ALA A 596 50.35 11.53 32.31
C ALA A 596 49.52 11.42 31.01
N VAL A 597 50.14 11.61 29.84
CA VAL A 597 49.46 11.40 28.54
C VAL A 597 48.85 9.99 28.48
N ALA A 598 47.57 9.90 28.15
CA ALA A 598 46.85 8.65 28.00
C ALA A 598 47.36 7.88 26.77
N THR A 599 47.46 6.57 26.91
CA THR A 599 47.82 5.64 25.82
C THR A 599 46.62 4.79 25.42
N TYR A 600 45.78 4.44 26.38
CA TYR A 600 44.61 3.59 26.20
C TYR A 600 43.32 4.33 26.54
N ARG A 601 42.23 3.92 25.90
CA ARG A 601 40.86 4.34 26.19
C ARG A 601 40.00 3.10 26.42
N ALA A 602 39.17 3.14 27.45
CA ALA A 602 38.03 2.24 27.61
C ALA A 602 36.76 3.04 27.33
N THR A 603 35.89 2.56 26.46
CA THR A 603 34.59 3.17 26.16
C THR A 603 33.48 2.19 26.51
N PHE A 604 32.59 2.57 27.42
CA PHE A 604 31.40 1.79 27.77
C PHE A 604 30.17 2.40 27.11
N ILE A 605 29.36 1.59 26.43
CA ILE A 605 28.08 2.00 25.86
C ILE A 605 26.98 1.13 26.45
N PRO A 606 26.16 1.66 27.38
CA PRO A 606 25.13 0.86 28.03
C PRO A 606 24.17 0.30 26.99
N ARG A 607 23.95 -1.02 27.02
CA ARG A 607 23.11 -1.70 26.04
C ARG A 607 21.65 -1.71 26.44
N ASP A 608 21.39 -1.85 27.74
CA ASP A 608 20.08 -1.91 28.35
C ASP A 608 20.10 -1.21 29.71
N VAL A 609 18.97 -1.19 30.42
CA VAL A 609 18.87 -0.61 31.77
C VAL A 609 19.77 -1.34 32.79
N ALA A 610 20.05 -2.63 32.60
CA ALA A 610 20.93 -3.37 33.49
C ALA A 610 22.38 -2.90 33.37
N ASP A 611 22.84 -2.61 32.15
CA ASP A 611 24.15 -1.97 31.95
C ASP A 611 24.19 -0.55 32.56
N ILE A 612 23.11 0.24 32.50
CA ILE A 612 23.04 1.54 33.20
C ILE A 612 23.17 1.34 34.71
N SER A 613 22.46 0.36 35.28
CA SER A 613 22.56 0.01 36.71
C SER A 613 23.98 -0.39 37.09
N LEU A 614 24.64 -1.22 36.27
CA LEU A 614 26.04 -1.63 36.47
C LEU A 614 26.99 -0.42 36.47
N LEU A 615 26.87 0.46 35.48
CA LEU A 615 27.77 1.61 35.32
C LEU A 615 27.53 2.67 36.41
N THR A 616 26.29 2.86 36.84
CA THR A 616 25.94 3.84 37.90
C THR A 616 26.08 3.31 39.31
N GLY A 617 26.10 1.98 39.50
CA GLY A 617 26.12 1.34 40.81
C GLY A 617 24.80 1.44 41.58
N LEU A 618 23.73 1.87 40.91
CA LEU A 618 22.42 2.12 41.51
C LEU A 618 21.42 1.02 41.11
N PRO A 619 20.49 0.66 42.00
CA PRO A 619 19.39 -0.23 41.63
C PRO A 619 18.48 0.44 40.60
N VAL A 620 17.78 -0.36 39.77
CA VAL A 620 16.88 0.14 38.71
C VAL A 620 15.82 1.11 39.26
N SER A 621 15.36 0.91 40.50
CA SER A 621 14.41 1.80 41.17
C SER A 621 14.92 3.24 41.41
N GLU A 622 16.23 3.45 41.40
CA GLU A 622 16.87 4.76 41.55
C GLU A 622 17.33 5.38 40.22
N ILE A 623 17.21 4.63 39.12
CA ILE A 623 17.43 5.14 37.76
C ILE A 623 16.19 5.94 37.34
N PRO A 624 16.34 7.10 36.67
CA PRO A 624 15.23 7.85 36.09
C PRO A 624 14.34 6.93 35.25
N ASP A 625 13.04 7.01 35.52
CA ASP A 625 11.98 6.21 34.91
C ASP A 625 12.03 6.16 33.38
N VAL A 626 12.35 7.29 32.75
CA VAL A 626 12.50 7.42 31.29
C VAL A 626 13.64 6.58 30.68
N LEU A 627 14.60 6.15 31.49
CA LEU A 627 15.71 5.27 31.08
C LEU A 627 15.42 3.78 31.34
N HIS A 628 14.30 3.42 31.96
CA HIS A 628 13.96 2.02 32.24
C HIS A 628 13.76 1.20 30.96
N HIS A 629 13.38 1.87 29.87
CA HIS A 629 13.20 1.30 28.52
C HIS A 629 14.40 1.56 27.60
N TRP A 630 15.57 1.83 28.18
CA TRP A 630 16.80 2.07 27.40
C TRP A 630 17.22 0.82 26.65
N GLY A 631 17.41 0.96 25.33
CA GLY A 631 18.01 -0.09 24.51
C GLY A 631 17.11 -1.29 24.22
N ASP A 632 15.81 -1.18 24.48
CA ASP A 632 14.82 -2.16 24.04
C ASP A 632 14.99 -2.41 22.51
N PRO A 633 15.08 -3.67 22.09
CA PRO A 633 15.39 -4.01 20.71
C PRO A 633 14.31 -3.49 19.77
N SER A 634 14.73 -2.91 18.64
CA SER A 634 13.81 -2.73 17.51
C SER A 634 13.45 -4.11 16.98
N ARG A 635 12.24 -4.58 17.31
CA ARG A 635 11.64 -5.68 16.58
C ARG A 635 11.13 -5.14 15.23
N HIS A 636 11.17 -6.00 14.23
CA HIS A 636 10.81 -5.66 12.86
C HIS A 636 10.04 -6.82 12.27
N SER A 637 8.71 -6.79 12.41
CA SER A 637 7.80 -7.68 11.70
C SER A 637 7.15 -6.94 10.54
N GLY A 638 7.20 -7.59 9.38
CA GLY A 638 6.58 -7.08 8.16
C GLY A 638 7.28 -5.85 7.55
N ASN A 639 6.64 -5.35 6.51
CA ASN A 639 7.07 -4.17 5.77
C ASN A 639 5.88 -3.20 5.68
N HIS A 640 5.94 -2.06 6.38
CA HIS A 640 4.85 -1.08 6.38
C HIS A 640 4.50 -0.59 4.97
N LEU A 641 5.40 -0.69 3.98
CA LEU A 641 5.05 -0.35 2.59
C LEU A 641 4.00 -1.29 1.97
N LEU A 642 3.97 -2.54 2.41
CA LEU A 642 3.15 -3.60 1.83
C LEU A 642 2.06 -4.08 2.78
N ASN A 643 2.21 -3.82 4.07
CA ASN A 643 1.40 -4.41 5.13
C ASN A 643 0.83 -3.33 6.03
N ARG A 644 -0.39 -3.55 6.53
CA ARG A 644 -0.97 -2.74 7.60
C ARG A 644 -0.35 -3.18 8.92
N LEU A 645 0.52 -2.37 9.50
CA LEU A 645 1.19 -2.61 10.78
C LEU A 645 0.68 -1.61 11.83
N ASP A 646 0.79 -1.89 13.13
CA ASP A 646 0.36 -0.96 14.17
C ASP A 646 1.19 0.34 14.10
N PRO A 647 0.57 1.52 13.90
CA PRO A 647 1.27 2.80 13.93
C PRO A 647 2.10 3.05 15.20
N MET A 648 1.73 2.46 16.34
CA MET A 648 2.55 2.57 17.56
C MET A 648 3.91 1.87 17.44
N ASP A 649 4.06 0.88 16.57
CA ASP A 649 5.35 0.22 16.33
C ASP A 649 6.10 0.87 15.16
N THR A 650 5.37 1.31 14.12
CA THR A 650 6.01 1.86 12.91
C THR A 650 6.37 3.32 13.00
N ASP A 651 5.54 4.14 13.64
CA ASP A 651 5.60 5.61 13.51
C ASP A 651 6.14 6.25 14.80
N LEU A 652 5.82 5.70 15.97
CA LEU A 652 6.30 6.19 17.26
C LEU A 652 7.78 5.78 17.50
N ARG A 653 8.56 6.73 18.02
CA ARG A 653 9.99 6.59 18.32
C ARG A 653 10.27 7.06 19.72
N ASN A 654 10.82 6.16 20.55
CA ASN A 654 11.33 6.52 21.87
C ASN A 654 12.42 7.60 21.77
N PRO A 655 12.20 8.85 22.25
CA PRO A 655 13.19 9.91 22.17
C PRO A 655 14.36 9.69 23.14
N TRP A 656 14.17 8.89 24.19
CA TRP A 656 15.19 8.54 25.19
C TRP A 656 16.15 7.45 24.72
N ASN A 657 16.25 7.17 23.42
CA ASN A 657 17.13 6.14 22.90
C ASN A 657 18.57 6.63 22.65
N ARG A 658 19.48 5.69 22.34
CA ARG A 658 20.90 5.94 22.04
C ARG A 658 21.16 6.92 20.89
N LYS A 659 20.15 7.22 20.04
CA LYS A 659 20.33 8.16 18.94
C LYS A 659 20.29 9.61 19.38
N ASN A 660 19.61 9.91 20.50
CA ASN A 660 19.28 11.28 20.91
C ASN A 660 19.90 11.66 22.26
N LEU A 661 20.26 10.68 23.08
CA LEU A 661 20.98 10.83 24.34
C LEU A 661 22.26 9.99 24.31
N LEU A 662 23.40 10.59 24.65
CA LEU A 662 24.69 9.90 24.72
C LEU A 662 25.00 9.56 26.17
N LEU A 663 25.06 8.26 26.48
CA LEU A 663 25.38 7.73 27.81
C LEU A 663 26.75 7.01 27.81
N ASP A 664 27.59 7.30 26.81
CA ASP A 664 28.89 6.67 26.64
C ASP A 664 29.85 7.12 27.75
N VAL A 665 30.51 6.18 28.43
CA VAL A 665 31.51 6.48 29.47
C VAL A 665 32.91 6.23 28.92
N ASN A 666 33.77 7.24 29.01
CA ASN A 666 35.13 7.18 28.44
C ASN A 666 36.17 7.27 29.54
N VAL A 667 37.02 6.25 29.70
CA VAL A 667 38.09 6.25 30.72
C VAL A 667 39.45 6.22 30.03
N TYR A 668 40.25 7.26 30.25
CA TYR A 668 41.57 7.43 29.65
C TYR A 668 42.68 7.00 30.60
N LEU A 669 43.55 6.10 30.15
CA LEU A 669 44.61 5.50 30.97
C LEU A 669 45.98 5.56 30.27
N SER A 670 47.02 5.89 31.04
CA SER A 670 48.42 5.70 30.63
C SER A 670 48.83 4.24 30.85
N LYS A 671 49.95 3.79 30.26
CA LYS A 671 50.52 2.45 30.53
C LYS A 671 50.69 2.17 32.03
N ARG A 672 51.09 3.18 32.81
CA ARG A 672 51.22 3.09 34.27
C ARG A 672 49.86 3.05 34.97
N GLY A 673 48.90 3.85 34.52
CA GLY A 673 47.52 3.83 35.03
C GLY A 673 46.86 2.47 34.83
N LEU A 674 46.97 1.88 33.64
CA LEU A 674 46.44 0.54 33.36
C LEU A 674 47.09 -0.55 34.24
N LYS A 675 48.40 -0.47 34.47
CA LYS A 675 49.09 -1.40 35.37
C LYS A 675 48.54 -1.31 36.80
N ARG A 676 48.26 -0.09 37.28
CA ARG A 676 47.66 0.15 38.59
C ARG A 676 46.26 -0.47 38.73
N VAL A 677 45.39 -0.23 37.74
CA VAL A 677 44.05 -0.81 37.68
C VAL A 677 44.10 -2.35 37.73
N ARG A 678 45.01 -2.97 36.96
CA ARG A 678 45.19 -4.43 36.95
C ARG A 678 45.74 -4.99 38.27
N SER A 679 46.66 -4.28 38.94
CA SER A 679 47.20 -4.73 40.23
C SER A 679 46.21 -4.60 41.38
N GLU A 680 45.41 -3.54 41.40
CA GLU A 680 44.38 -3.32 42.41
C GLU A 680 43.23 -4.32 42.25
N SER A 681 42.91 -4.71 41.01
CA SER A 681 41.89 -5.73 40.71
C SER A 681 42.33 -7.18 40.98
N ALA A 682 43.63 -7.44 41.04
CA ALA A 682 44.20 -8.77 41.30
C ALA A 682 44.43 -9.07 42.80
N SER A 683 44.19 -8.10 43.69
CA SER A 683 44.32 -8.28 45.14
C SER A 683 43.02 -8.85 45.72
N PRO A 684 43.00 -10.07 46.31
CA PRO A 684 41.80 -10.60 46.94
C PRO A 684 41.44 -9.75 48.16
N VAL A 685 40.16 -9.38 48.27
CA VAL A 685 39.57 -8.77 49.47
C VAL A 685 39.92 -9.64 50.67
N SER A 686 40.81 -9.14 51.53
CA SER A 686 41.11 -9.75 52.83
C SER A 686 39.84 -9.75 53.66
N THR A 687 39.33 -10.95 53.95
CA THR A 687 38.30 -11.23 54.95
C THR A 687 38.60 -10.49 56.25
N ARG A 688 37.78 -9.50 56.62
CA ARG A 688 37.65 -9.08 58.02
C ARG A 688 37.11 -10.28 58.81
N LYS A 689 38.02 -11.03 59.43
CA LYS A 689 37.65 -11.91 60.55
C LYS A 689 37.12 -11.02 61.68
N GLY A 690 35.88 -11.27 62.07
CA GLY A 690 35.30 -10.72 63.28
C GLY A 690 36.15 -11.11 64.49
N THR A 691 36.47 -10.11 65.29
CA THR A 691 36.98 -10.29 66.64
C THR A 691 35.79 -10.64 67.52
N THR A 692 35.77 -11.86 68.04
CA THR A 692 34.95 -12.25 69.19
C THR A 692 35.52 -11.63 70.45
N ALA A 693 34.74 -10.74 71.09
CA ALA A 693 34.49 -10.67 72.52
C ALA A 693 33.27 -9.77 72.74
#